data_AF-A0A2V8J6Z8-F1
#
_entry.id   AF-A0A2V8J6Z8-F1
#
_cell.length_a   1.000
_cell.length_b   1.000
_cell.length_c   1.000
_cell.angle_alpha   90.00
_cell.angle_beta   90.00
_cell.angle_gamma   90.00
#
_symmetry.space_group_name_H-M   'P 1'
#
loop_
_entity.id
_entity.type
_entity.pdbx_description
1 polymer ?
#
loop_
_entity_poly.entity_id
_entity_poly.type
_entity_poly.pdbx_seq_one_letter_code
_entity_poly.pdbx_strand_id
1 'polypeptide(L)'
;MPPDFDASARLLPVLQAAQAELATLEGRRGRGRPTKAEAAALAMAEMQLAHASKAQKQIGEFFDNRDGWFVFFYTGDKHDLLRLGAMSPDGGTLKYLQLGDSGGVFNHALFAPLPKARTMELLRGRNLVLMSELDVLQLQSLTARLAVAEDLRPEQGYVRAFAVGPDAIDASLVRRLGRMTLVIRNGGHGGGAQIVGQLRQTLNLFSAIGPATIEQLVRAAQSIDGALAALVELDRSKVLVTRPFDMVREEMDIPRNIEGPALKKFAADRWASQVLVSDLLERGQLFYDGRLAYVFEKDTNQLFPVDRDDTEMQLFLNRYGVAPGDAFAKQALNAVRLAAQSKGQQTTVYTLSHYDKKMNRVYLFNQDRHMYRISAKDIQRVPNGTDGVLFVKNPKWQAFEIGTSSGERRLLIDSLMGGMRLREQLLTRADQETLFETWFYSLFFPEVFPTRPLLAMIGEKGSGKTAVLRRIGQLLFGSNFQVMGMSHEPKDFDAAITGEAFVAIDNADTNIQWLEDKLAVVATGGALKRRLYYTTNKLVEFPITAFVALTSRTPHFRREDIADRLLLFNVERLETFAAESVLLQELASKRDALMTEVAGRVQQIVRSLDQKRGVPYPTAFRMADFARFALAIADAEGRLGEVEGTLQRATQEQLAFATQDDPVLEMIDRWLESSTNLGRQVTTAELFAELLDMSRNSRPTLPFDFKSAKGFGSYLAGAKGTLRELFGATDRTAGGRRHYWKFAKRMEGVEQEKEEPMLRLVKG
;
A
#
# COMPACT_ATOMS: atom_id res chain seq x y z
N MET A 1 -12.82 24.42 50.87
CA MET A 1 -13.77 23.88 51.86
C MET A 1 -14.33 25.03 52.67
N PRO A 2 -15.57 24.93 53.16
CA PRO A 2 -16.07 25.84 54.18
C PRO A 2 -15.15 25.84 55.42
N PRO A 3 -14.94 26.98 56.10
CA PRO A 3 -14.11 27.04 57.32
C PRO A 3 -14.63 26.21 58.50
N ASP A 4 -15.87 25.75 58.44
CA ASP A 4 -16.56 24.93 59.44
C ASP A 4 -16.69 23.45 59.02
N PHE A 5 -15.98 23.02 57.97
CA PHE A 5 -16.07 21.67 57.47
C PHE A 5 -15.27 20.67 58.33
N ASP A 6 -15.97 19.94 59.22
CA ASP A 6 -15.41 18.79 59.92
C ASP A 6 -15.45 17.52 59.05
N ALA A 7 -14.34 17.22 58.40
CA ALA A 7 -14.17 16.03 57.57
C ALA A 7 -14.24 14.72 58.39
N SER A 8 -13.82 14.74 59.65
CA SER A 8 -13.81 13.56 60.53
C SER A 8 -15.24 13.17 60.93
N ALA A 9 -16.10 14.15 61.18
CA ALA A 9 -17.52 13.91 61.46
C ALA A 9 -18.26 13.26 60.28
N ARG A 10 -17.85 13.53 59.03
CA ARG A 10 -18.46 12.93 57.83
C ARG A 10 -18.16 11.44 57.66
N LEU A 11 -17.10 10.94 58.30
CA LEU A 11 -16.72 9.52 58.29
C LEU A 11 -17.30 8.74 59.47
N LEU A 12 -17.93 9.42 60.43
CA LEU A 12 -18.54 8.80 61.60
C LEU A 12 -19.61 7.74 61.26
N PRO A 13 -20.49 7.93 60.25
CA PRO A 13 -21.45 6.89 59.86
C PRO A 13 -20.78 5.61 59.33
N VAL A 14 -19.64 5.74 58.63
CA VAL A 14 -18.87 4.60 58.10
C VAL A 14 -18.25 3.80 59.24
N LEU A 15 -17.72 4.50 60.23
CA LEU A 15 -17.18 3.88 61.44
C LEU A 15 -18.25 3.17 62.27
N GLN A 16 -19.38 3.83 62.48
CA GLN A 16 -20.51 3.24 63.19
C GLN A 16 -21.04 1.99 62.48
N ALA A 17 -21.09 2.00 61.15
CA ALA A 17 -21.48 0.84 60.36
C ALA A 17 -20.49 -0.32 60.52
N ALA A 18 -19.18 -0.06 60.42
CA ALA A 18 -18.14 -1.09 60.63
C ALA A 18 -18.15 -1.65 62.07
N GLN A 19 -18.38 -0.80 63.07
CA GLN A 19 -18.54 -1.21 64.47
C GLN A 19 -19.78 -2.08 64.66
N ALA A 20 -20.91 -1.71 64.05
CA ALA A 20 -22.15 -2.47 64.13
C ALA A 20 -22.05 -3.84 63.43
N GLU A 21 -21.35 -3.90 62.30
CA GLU A 21 -21.09 -5.16 61.58
C GLU A 21 -20.23 -6.10 62.43
N LEU A 22 -19.12 -5.59 63.00
CA LEU A 22 -18.27 -6.37 63.90
C LEU A 22 -19.05 -6.86 65.13
N ALA A 23 -19.82 -5.98 65.78
CA ALA A 23 -20.64 -6.35 66.93
C ALA A 23 -21.71 -7.39 66.59
N THR A 24 -22.26 -7.35 65.37
CA THR A 24 -23.23 -8.35 64.88
C THR A 24 -22.56 -9.71 64.67
N LEU A 25 -21.36 -9.75 64.11
CA LEU A 25 -20.59 -10.97 63.91
C LEU A 25 -20.09 -11.56 65.24
N GLU A 26 -19.66 -10.72 66.17
CA GLU A 26 -19.32 -11.11 67.55
C GLU A 26 -20.54 -11.65 68.30
N GLY A 27 -21.72 -11.03 68.14
CA GLY A 27 -22.96 -11.48 68.76
C GLY A 27 -23.50 -12.81 68.23
N ARG A 28 -23.14 -13.19 67.00
CA ARG A 28 -23.46 -14.51 66.41
C ARG A 28 -22.55 -15.62 66.90
N ARG A 29 -21.47 -15.29 67.62
CA ARG A 29 -20.51 -16.26 68.16
C ARG A 29 -21.15 -17.07 69.28
N GLY A 30 -21.60 -18.28 68.97
CA GLY A 30 -21.98 -19.27 69.99
C GLY A 30 -20.80 -19.66 70.88
N ARG A 31 -21.06 -20.32 72.03
CA ARG A 31 -20.04 -20.77 73.00
C ARG A 31 -19.01 -21.81 72.47
N GLY A 32 -18.98 -22.10 71.17
CA GLY A 32 -18.08 -23.07 70.53
C GLY A 32 -16.92 -22.45 69.75
N ARG A 33 -16.02 -23.30 69.21
CA ARG A 33 -14.92 -22.85 68.33
C ARG A 33 -15.51 -22.36 67.00
N PRO A 34 -15.18 -21.13 66.54
CA PRO A 34 -15.73 -20.57 65.31
C PRO A 34 -15.36 -21.43 64.11
N THR A 35 -16.28 -21.56 63.16
CA THR A 35 -15.99 -22.17 61.86
C THR A 35 -14.94 -21.34 61.12
N LYS A 36 -14.24 -21.95 60.15
CA LYS A 36 -13.25 -21.24 59.33
C LYS A 36 -13.85 -20.03 58.60
N ALA A 37 -15.13 -20.12 58.20
CA ALA A 37 -15.85 -19.04 57.55
C ALA A 37 -16.18 -17.89 58.51
N GLU A 38 -16.65 -18.19 59.73
CA GLU A 38 -16.93 -17.18 60.76
C GLU A 38 -15.65 -16.49 61.23
N ALA A 39 -14.56 -17.23 61.43
CA ALA A 39 -13.27 -16.67 61.79
C ALA A 39 -12.73 -15.74 60.70
N ALA A 40 -12.90 -16.09 59.41
CA ALA A 40 -12.51 -15.24 58.30
C ALA A 40 -13.38 -13.97 58.20
N ALA A 41 -14.70 -14.09 58.40
CA ALA A 41 -15.61 -12.95 58.38
C ALA A 41 -15.31 -11.96 59.53
N LEU A 42 -15.04 -12.48 60.74
CA LEU A 42 -14.65 -11.66 61.89
C LEU A 42 -13.35 -10.91 61.63
N ALA A 43 -12.31 -11.62 61.16
CA ALA A 43 -11.02 -11.00 60.83
C ALA A 43 -11.15 -9.92 59.75
N MET A 44 -12.04 -10.12 58.77
CA MET A 44 -12.31 -9.12 57.74
C MET A 44 -13.02 -7.88 58.31
N ALA A 45 -14.00 -8.06 59.19
CA ALA A 45 -14.71 -6.95 59.85
C ALA A 45 -13.80 -6.15 60.81
N GLU A 46 -12.93 -6.83 61.57
CA GLU A 46 -11.90 -6.19 62.40
C GLU A 46 -10.94 -5.35 61.55
N MET A 47 -10.48 -5.89 60.43
CA MET A 47 -9.62 -5.18 59.48
C MET A 47 -10.32 -3.95 58.89
N GLN A 48 -11.61 -4.06 58.51
CA GLN A 48 -12.39 -2.95 57.99
C GLN A 48 -12.56 -1.83 59.01
N LEU A 49 -12.87 -2.17 60.27
CA LEU A 49 -12.99 -1.18 61.35
C LEU A 49 -11.66 -0.46 61.62
N ALA A 50 -10.55 -1.21 61.66
CA ALA A 50 -9.22 -0.64 61.83
C ALA A 50 -8.85 0.30 60.69
N HIS A 51 -9.16 -0.09 59.44
CA HIS A 51 -8.92 0.74 58.27
C HIS A 51 -9.76 2.02 58.29
N ALA A 52 -11.06 1.92 58.59
CA ALA A 52 -11.95 3.08 58.70
C ALA A 52 -11.50 4.06 59.79
N SER A 53 -11.02 3.55 60.93
CA SER A 53 -10.54 4.37 62.06
C SER A 53 -9.26 5.10 61.71
N LYS A 54 -8.32 4.39 61.07
CA LYS A 54 -7.09 4.99 60.54
C LYS A 54 -7.39 6.08 59.51
N ALA A 55 -8.29 5.80 58.56
CA ALA A 55 -8.68 6.76 57.53
C ALA A 55 -9.32 8.01 58.12
N GLN A 56 -10.24 7.88 59.10
CA GLN A 56 -10.85 9.04 59.77
C GLN A 56 -9.79 9.95 60.39
N LYS A 57 -8.85 9.36 61.15
CA LYS A 57 -7.77 10.12 61.79
C LYS A 57 -6.90 10.83 60.76
N GLN A 58 -6.43 10.12 59.74
CA GLN A 58 -5.55 10.68 58.71
C GLN A 58 -6.24 11.78 57.90
N ILE A 59 -7.53 11.62 57.61
CA ILE A 59 -8.32 12.62 56.89
C ILE A 59 -8.51 13.87 57.76
N GLY A 60 -8.81 13.71 59.05
CA GLY A 60 -8.88 14.83 60.01
C GLY A 60 -7.58 15.63 60.03
N GLU A 61 -6.46 14.97 60.31
CA GLU A 61 -5.11 15.59 60.34
C GLU A 61 -4.74 16.23 58.99
N PHE A 62 -5.19 15.65 57.88
CA PHE A 62 -4.96 16.21 56.55
C PHE A 62 -5.76 17.47 56.27
N PHE A 63 -6.85 17.75 56.98
CA PHE A 63 -7.63 18.97 56.81
C PHE A 63 -7.32 20.06 57.83
N ASP A 64 -6.62 19.73 58.92
CA ASP A 64 -6.15 20.71 59.90
C ASP A 64 -5.41 21.87 59.23
N ASN A 65 -5.82 23.10 59.57
CA ASN A 65 -5.26 24.37 59.06
C ASN A 65 -5.34 24.56 57.53
N ARG A 66 -6.32 23.93 56.87
CA ARG A 66 -6.54 24.04 55.41
C ARG A 66 -7.92 24.60 55.08
N ASP A 67 -8.46 25.46 55.92
CA ASP A 67 -9.72 26.17 55.69
C ASP A 67 -9.66 27.01 54.41
N GLY A 68 -10.72 26.94 53.60
CA GLY A 68 -10.75 27.64 52.31
C GLY A 68 -9.96 26.96 51.18
N TRP A 69 -9.19 25.90 51.43
CA TRP A 69 -8.42 25.21 50.38
C TRP A 69 -9.32 24.47 49.39
N PHE A 70 -8.86 24.33 48.14
CA PHE A 70 -9.48 23.48 47.13
C PHE A 70 -9.11 22.03 47.40
N VAL A 71 -10.08 21.11 47.26
CA VAL A 71 -9.89 19.69 47.55
C VAL A 71 -10.25 18.86 46.33
N PHE A 72 -9.37 17.92 45.99
CA PHE A 72 -9.51 17.01 44.87
C PHE A 72 -9.61 15.58 45.37
N PHE A 73 -10.59 14.84 44.84
CA PHE A 73 -10.84 13.45 45.20
C PHE A 73 -10.43 12.54 44.04
N TYR A 74 -9.52 11.62 44.33
CA TYR A 74 -9.07 10.61 43.40
C TYR A 74 -9.71 9.28 43.76
N THR A 75 -10.36 8.65 42.79
CA THR A 75 -11.17 7.47 43.05
C THR A 75 -10.76 6.26 42.21
N GLY A 76 -11.03 5.08 42.74
CA GLY A 76 -10.83 3.78 42.09
C GLY A 76 -11.97 3.39 41.16
N ASP A 77 -11.94 2.15 40.67
CA ASP A 77 -12.92 1.61 39.71
C ASP A 77 -14.36 1.55 40.26
N LYS A 78 -14.50 1.37 41.58
CA LYS A 78 -15.77 1.35 42.30
C LYS A 78 -16.17 2.72 42.86
N HIS A 79 -15.51 3.79 42.42
CA HIS A 79 -15.63 5.14 42.97
C HIS A 79 -15.27 5.25 44.45
N ASP A 80 -14.49 4.31 44.97
CA ASP A 80 -13.89 4.35 46.29
C ASP A 80 -12.79 5.41 46.34
N LEU A 81 -12.70 6.13 47.47
CA LEU A 81 -11.72 7.20 47.65
C LEU A 81 -10.33 6.62 47.92
N LEU A 82 -9.39 6.88 47.02
CA LEU A 82 -8.03 6.34 47.10
C LEU A 82 -6.99 7.38 47.50
N ARG A 83 -7.21 8.66 47.11
CA ARG A 83 -6.30 9.77 47.41
C ARG A 83 -7.04 11.10 47.49
N LEU A 84 -6.52 11.99 48.33
CA LEU A 84 -6.94 13.39 48.43
C LEU A 84 -5.81 14.31 47.97
N GLY A 85 -6.15 15.37 47.24
CA GLY A 85 -5.30 16.52 47.00
C GLY A 85 -5.89 17.76 47.66
N ALA A 86 -5.07 18.64 48.23
CA ALA A 86 -5.49 19.92 48.77
C ALA A 86 -4.57 21.03 48.27
N MET A 87 -5.16 22.07 47.69
CA MET A 87 -4.46 23.22 47.12
C MET A 87 -4.82 24.51 47.84
N SER A 88 -3.82 25.33 48.16
CA SER A 88 -4.03 26.65 48.77
C SER A 88 -4.82 27.58 47.83
N PRO A 89 -5.57 28.55 48.36
CA PRO A 89 -6.38 29.47 47.55
C PRO A 89 -5.58 30.29 46.53
N ASP A 90 -4.31 30.56 46.82
CA ASP A 90 -3.37 31.26 45.92
C ASP A 90 -2.72 30.34 44.87
N GLY A 91 -3.01 29.03 44.90
CA GLY A 91 -2.45 28.02 44.00
C GLY A 91 -0.98 27.67 44.24
N GLY A 92 -0.34 28.26 45.25
CA GLY A 92 1.11 28.13 45.49
C GLY A 92 1.53 26.83 46.19
N THR A 93 0.62 26.18 46.92
CA THR A 93 0.91 24.97 47.70
C THR A 93 -0.07 23.86 47.37
N LEU A 94 0.44 22.67 47.04
CA LEU A 94 -0.34 21.46 46.81
C LEU A 94 0.15 20.32 47.71
N LYS A 95 -0.77 19.68 48.44
CA LYS A 95 -0.49 18.55 49.34
C LYS A 95 -1.37 17.36 49.00
N TYR A 96 -0.89 16.15 49.25
CA TYR A 96 -1.64 14.93 48.98
C TYR A 96 -1.67 14.01 50.20
N LEU A 97 -2.78 13.28 50.35
CA LEU A 97 -2.94 12.17 51.29
C LEU A 97 -3.31 10.90 50.52
N GLN A 98 -2.48 9.87 50.64
CA GLN A 98 -2.72 8.56 50.07
C GLN A 98 -3.48 7.69 51.09
N LEU A 99 -4.63 7.13 50.69
CA LEU A 99 -5.49 6.31 51.55
C LEU A 99 -5.45 4.83 51.16
N GLY A 100 -5.27 4.51 49.87
CA GLY A 100 -5.13 3.13 49.37
C GLY A 100 -3.75 2.86 48.75
N ASP A 101 -3.60 1.67 48.15
CA ASP A 101 -2.33 1.25 47.49
C ASP A 101 -2.18 1.80 46.05
N SER A 102 -3.25 2.37 45.49
CA SER A 102 -3.30 2.98 44.16
C SER A 102 -3.65 4.46 44.28
N GLY A 103 -3.12 5.33 43.43
CA GLY A 103 -3.41 6.77 43.52
C GLY A 103 -4.71 7.22 42.84
N GLY A 104 -5.42 6.32 42.13
CA GLY A 104 -6.73 6.58 41.52
C GLY A 104 -6.72 7.63 40.40
N VAL A 105 -7.90 8.14 40.05
CA VAL A 105 -8.05 9.23 39.06
C VAL A 105 -9.04 10.30 39.53
N PHE A 106 -8.70 11.56 39.27
CA PHE A 106 -9.59 12.70 39.47
C PHE A 106 -10.55 12.84 38.28
N ASN A 107 -11.78 13.29 38.55
CA ASN A 107 -12.90 13.35 37.59
C ASN A 107 -13.30 11.98 37.02
N HIS A 108 -13.26 10.93 37.85
CA HIS A 108 -13.85 9.64 37.51
C HIS A 108 -15.39 9.77 37.48
N ALA A 109 -15.94 10.14 36.32
CA ALA A 109 -17.37 10.34 36.07
C ALA A 109 -18.04 11.54 36.78
N LEU A 110 -17.26 12.49 37.33
CA LEU A 110 -17.81 13.68 38.00
C LEU A 110 -18.47 14.65 37.00
N PHE A 111 -17.86 14.84 35.83
CA PHE A 111 -18.44 15.55 34.68
C PHE A 111 -18.71 14.55 33.55
N ALA A 112 -19.86 13.86 33.62
CA ALA A 112 -20.24 12.88 32.62
C ALA A 112 -20.69 13.57 31.31
N PRO A 113 -20.14 13.20 30.14
CA PRO A 113 -20.51 13.81 28.87
C PRO A 113 -21.98 13.49 28.52
N LEU A 114 -22.79 14.53 28.29
CA LEU A 114 -24.13 14.36 27.70
C LEU A 114 -24.05 14.48 26.17
N PRO A 115 -24.82 13.70 25.40
CA PRO A 115 -24.84 13.85 23.95
C PRO A 115 -25.54 15.17 23.57
N LYS A 116 -24.87 16.07 22.81
CA LYS A 116 -25.47 16.97 21.79
C LYS A 116 -24.59 18.10 21.18
N ALA A 117 -23.50 18.61 21.78
CA ALA A 117 -22.72 19.72 21.18
C ALA A 117 -21.96 19.31 19.89
N ARG A 118 -22.04 20.09 18.81
CA ARG A 118 -21.40 19.78 17.52
C ARG A 118 -19.93 20.21 17.48
N THR A 119 -19.58 21.36 18.04
CA THR A 119 -18.20 21.86 18.18
C THR A 119 -17.25 20.88 18.86
N MET A 120 -17.80 20.00 19.71
CA MET A 120 -17.02 19.02 20.45
C MET A 120 -16.85 17.67 19.73
N GLU A 121 -17.32 17.52 18.50
CA GLU A 121 -17.26 16.24 17.77
C GLU A 121 -15.83 15.68 17.64
N LEU A 122 -14.83 16.54 17.48
CA LEU A 122 -13.42 16.16 17.34
C LEU A 122 -12.80 15.58 18.64
N LEU A 123 -13.29 16.00 19.80
CA LEU A 123 -12.84 15.56 21.12
C LEU A 123 -13.81 14.56 21.78
N ARG A 124 -15.01 14.39 21.22
CA ARG A 124 -16.03 13.45 21.71
C ARG A 124 -15.53 12.01 21.57
N GLY A 125 -15.78 11.20 22.59
CA GLY A 125 -15.40 9.78 22.60
C GLY A 125 -13.92 9.52 22.89
N ARG A 126 -13.07 10.56 22.92
CA ARG A 126 -11.69 10.46 23.40
C ARG A 126 -11.65 10.56 24.92
N ASN A 127 -10.71 9.84 25.51
CA ASN A 127 -10.33 10.03 26.90
C ASN A 127 -9.09 10.92 26.96
N LEU A 128 -9.16 11.98 27.75
CA LEU A 128 -8.11 12.99 27.88
C LEU A 128 -7.48 12.87 29.27
N VAL A 129 -6.17 12.64 29.34
CA VAL A 129 -5.40 12.74 30.57
C VAL A 129 -4.68 14.08 30.57
N LEU A 130 -4.96 14.89 31.59
CA LEU A 130 -4.34 16.19 31.79
C LEU A 130 -3.38 16.14 32.99
N MET A 131 -2.48 17.11 33.05
CA MET A 131 -1.39 17.13 34.03
C MET A 131 -1.83 17.63 35.41
N SER A 132 -2.98 18.30 35.49
CA SER A 132 -3.52 18.84 36.74
C SER A 132 -5.05 18.78 36.78
N GLU A 133 -5.59 18.79 37.99
CA GLU A 133 -7.02 18.85 38.26
C GLU A 133 -7.62 20.17 37.78
N LEU A 134 -6.86 21.27 37.89
CA LEU A 134 -7.27 22.59 37.38
C LEU A 134 -7.40 22.60 35.86
N ASP A 135 -6.48 21.96 35.13
CA ASP A 135 -6.58 21.83 33.68
C ASP A 135 -7.86 21.07 33.28
N VAL A 136 -8.26 20.06 34.06
CA VAL A 136 -9.53 19.34 33.84
C VAL A 136 -10.72 20.29 34.02
N LEU A 137 -10.76 21.02 35.13
CA LEU A 137 -11.86 21.96 35.41
C LEU A 137 -11.93 23.07 34.37
N GLN A 138 -10.78 23.61 33.96
CA GLN A 138 -10.72 24.66 32.96
C GLN A 138 -11.16 24.17 31.59
N LEU A 139 -10.80 22.94 31.21
CA LEU A 139 -11.30 22.31 30.00
C LEU A 139 -12.82 22.17 30.05
N GLN A 140 -13.40 21.63 31.14
CA GLN A 140 -14.85 21.51 31.25
C GLN A 140 -15.56 22.87 31.22
N SER A 141 -14.95 23.92 31.80
CA SER A 141 -15.46 25.30 31.75
C SER A 141 -15.47 25.85 30.33
N LEU A 142 -14.40 25.64 29.56
CA LEU A 142 -14.34 26.04 28.16
C LEU A 142 -15.42 25.33 27.33
N THR A 143 -15.53 24.01 27.46
CA THR A 143 -16.46 23.24 26.64
C THR A 143 -17.92 23.49 27.02
N ALA A 144 -18.19 23.77 28.30
CA ALA A 144 -19.48 24.28 28.74
C ALA A 144 -19.87 25.60 28.07
N ARG A 145 -18.93 26.56 27.95
CA ARG A 145 -19.18 27.84 27.25
C ARG A 145 -19.41 27.65 25.76
N LEU A 146 -18.70 26.73 25.12
CA LEU A 146 -18.93 26.34 23.72
C LEU A 146 -20.35 25.78 23.52
N ALA A 147 -20.82 24.92 24.43
CA ALA A 147 -22.18 24.40 24.37
C ALA A 147 -23.22 25.53 24.54
N VAL A 148 -23.01 26.47 25.47
CA VAL A 148 -23.88 27.64 25.63
C VAL A 148 -23.91 28.51 24.37
N ALA A 149 -22.78 28.66 23.68
CA ALA A 149 -22.72 29.38 22.40
C ALA A 149 -23.48 28.68 21.26
N GLU A 150 -23.80 27.38 21.41
CA GLU A 150 -24.68 26.61 20.51
C GLU A 150 -26.14 26.52 21.01
N ASP A 151 -26.55 27.36 21.96
CA ASP A 151 -27.87 27.29 22.61
C ASP A 151 -28.15 25.94 23.31
N LEU A 152 -27.11 25.30 23.84
CA LEU A 152 -27.21 24.05 24.60
C LEU A 152 -26.94 24.28 26.09
N ARG A 153 -27.36 23.32 26.93
CA ARG A 153 -27.01 23.35 28.35
C ARG A 153 -25.49 23.13 28.53
N PRO A 154 -24.85 23.80 29.49
CA PRO A 154 -23.41 23.67 29.77
C PRO A 154 -22.90 22.23 29.84
N GLU A 155 -23.65 21.32 30.47
CA GLU A 155 -23.27 19.93 30.69
C GLU A 155 -23.21 19.12 29.39
N GLN A 156 -23.81 19.63 28.32
CA GLN A 156 -23.77 19.03 26.98
C GLN A 156 -22.46 19.32 26.24
N GLY A 157 -21.62 20.19 26.79
CA GLY A 157 -20.25 20.42 26.34
C GLY A 157 -19.21 19.54 27.03
N TYR A 158 -19.53 18.90 28.16
CA TYR A 158 -18.54 18.13 28.92
C TYR A 158 -17.89 17.01 28.12
N VAL A 159 -16.60 16.80 28.36
CA VAL A 159 -15.77 15.78 27.71
C VAL A 159 -15.18 14.80 28.72
N ARG A 160 -14.75 13.62 28.27
CA ARG A 160 -14.07 12.65 29.15
C ARG A 160 -12.62 13.11 29.39
N ALA A 161 -12.41 13.88 30.44
CA ALA A 161 -11.10 14.36 30.85
C ALA A 161 -10.83 14.03 32.31
N PHE A 162 -9.63 13.58 32.65
CA PHE A 162 -9.24 13.18 34.00
C PHE A 162 -7.78 13.52 34.27
N ALA A 163 -7.43 13.61 35.56
CA ALA A 163 -6.06 13.78 36.02
C ALA A 163 -5.64 12.59 36.87
N VAL A 164 -4.36 12.22 36.80
CA VAL A 164 -3.80 11.00 37.43
C VAL A 164 -2.86 11.30 38.60
N GLY A 165 -2.60 12.59 38.88
CA GLY A 165 -1.63 13.02 39.89
C GLY A 165 -0.17 12.71 39.50
N PRO A 166 0.82 13.17 40.29
CA PRO A 166 2.23 13.12 39.90
C PRO A 166 2.95 11.77 40.14
N ASP A 167 2.60 10.99 41.17
CA ASP A 167 3.46 9.89 41.68
C ASP A 167 2.85 8.48 41.61
N ALA A 168 1.64 8.29 42.16
CA ALA A 168 0.96 7.00 42.23
C ALA A 168 -0.13 6.94 41.15
N ILE A 169 0.15 6.37 39.99
CA ILE A 169 -0.78 6.33 38.85
C ILE A 169 -1.44 4.95 38.74
N ASP A 170 -2.78 4.92 38.71
CA ASP A 170 -3.52 3.70 38.39
C ASP A 170 -3.64 3.51 36.87
N ALA A 171 -2.57 3.02 36.23
CA ALA A 171 -2.55 2.82 34.79
C ALA A 171 -3.60 1.78 34.32
N SER A 172 -3.95 0.83 35.18
CA SER A 172 -4.97 -0.18 34.91
C SER A 172 -6.37 0.44 34.85
N LEU A 173 -6.70 1.32 35.80
CA LEU A 173 -7.94 2.09 35.78
C LEU A 173 -8.00 2.99 34.55
N VAL A 174 -6.92 3.72 34.23
CA VAL A 174 -6.85 4.56 33.02
C VAL A 174 -7.12 3.76 31.75
N ARG A 175 -6.54 2.56 31.60
CA ARG A 175 -6.80 1.65 30.47
C ARG A 175 -8.26 1.18 30.42
N ARG A 176 -8.88 0.92 31.58
CA ARG A 176 -10.30 0.53 31.66
C ARG A 176 -11.24 1.68 31.28
N LEU A 177 -10.93 2.90 31.70
CA LEU A 177 -11.70 4.11 31.35
C LEU A 177 -11.67 4.39 29.85
N GLY A 178 -10.55 4.05 29.21
CA GLY A 178 -10.64 3.55 27.85
C GLY A 178 -9.32 3.40 27.13
N ARG A 179 -9.46 2.82 25.95
CA ARG A 179 -8.35 2.44 25.08
C ARG A 179 -7.89 3.65 24.28
N MET A 180 -6.58 3.75 24.02
CA MET A 180 -5.99 4.83 23.20
C MET A 180 -6.23 6.24 23.76
N THR A 181 -6.03 6.42 25.06
CA THR A 181 -6.15 7.69 25.77
C THR A 181 -5.15 8.72 25.24
N LEU A 182 -5.56 10.00 25.12
CA LEU A 182 -4.69 11.12 24.77
C LEU A 182 -4.17 11.81 26.04
N VAL A 183 -2.86 11.77 26.24
CA VAL A 183 -2.17 12.48 27.33
C VAL A 183 -1.66 13.82 26.80
N ILE A 184 -2.22 14.91 27.31
CA ILE A 184 -1.80 16.28 26.95
C ILE A 184 -0.80 16.76 27.99
N ARG A 185 0.44 17.01 27.55
CA ARG A 185 1.55 17.48 28.38
C ARG A 185 1.80 18.96 28.18
N ASN A 186 2.36 19.61 29.19
CA ASN A 186 2.79 21.01 29.11
C ASN A 186 4.32 21.04 28.95
N GLY A 187 4.85 21.76 27.96
CA GLY A 187 6.27 21.74 27.59
C GLY A 187 7.27 22.13 28.70
N GLY A 188 6.82 22.80 29.77
CA GLY A 188 7.67 23.29 30.87
C GLY A 188 7.68 22.46 32.17
N HIS A 189 6.87 21.40 32.29
CA HIS A 189 6.78 20.61 33.54
C HIS A 189 7.34 19.19 33.35
N GLY A 190 8.38 18.84 34.12
CA GLY A 190 9.08 17.54 34.02
C GLY A 190 8.22 16.30 34.30
N GLY A 191 7.11 16.43 35.04
CA GLY A 191 6.26 15.28 35.42
C GLY A 191 5.49 14.63 34.26
N GLY A 192 5.18 15.37 33.19
CA GLY A 192 4.35 14.84 32.09
C GLY A 192 5.00 13.69 31.32
N ALA A 193 6.33 13.70 31.18
CA ALA A 193 7.06 12.60 30.56
C ALA A 193 7.05 11.33 31.43
N GLN A 194 7.14 11.50 32.76
CA GLN A 194 7.05 10.40 33.72
C GLN A 194 5.68 9.73 33.69
N ILE A 195 4.59 10.51 33.65
CA ILE A 195 3.21 10.00 33.52
C ILE A 195 3.07 9.14 32.26
N VAL A 196 3.52 9.65 31.11
CA VAL A 196 3.52 8.88 29.85
C VAL A 196 4.33 7.59 29.97
N GLY A 197 5.50 7.65 30.61
CA GLY A 197 6.38 6.51 30.85
C GLY A 197 5.76 5.42 31.72
N GLN A 198 4.99 5.79 32.74
CA GLN A 198 4.27 4.85 33.60
C GLN A 198 3.03 4.27 32.89
N LEU A 199 2.22 5.11 32.25
CA LEU A 199 1.02 4.68 31.53
C LEU A 199 1.35 3.73 30.38
N ARG A 200 2.41 4.01 29.61
CA ARG A 200 2.77 3.17 28.45
C ARG A 200 3.14 1.74 28.84
N GLN A 201 3.45 1.43 30.10
CA GLN A 201 3.69 0.05 30.52
C GLN A 201 2.42 -0.81 30.44
N THR A 202 1.24 -0.19 30.53
CA THR A 202 -0.05 -0.90 30.61
C THR A 202 -0.89 -0.76 29.35
N LEU A 203 -0.80 0.36 28.62
CA LEU A 203 -1.62 0.65 27.44
C LEU A 203 -0.86 1.39 26.33
N ASN A 204 -1.30 1.20 25.08
CA ASN A 204 -0.99 2.14 24.00
C ASN A 204 -1.77 3.44 24.21
N LEU A 205 -1.12 4.58 23.97
CA LEU A 205 -1.70 5.90 24.22
C LEU A 205 -1.22 6.92 23.18
N PHE A 206 -1.94 8.02 23.04
CA PHE A 206 -1.46 9.18 22.29
C PHE A 206 -0.86 10.20 23.25
N SER A 207 0.19 10.91 22.83
CA SER A 207 0.76 12.03 23.58
C SER A 207 0.85 13.27 22.70
N ALA A 208 0.38 14.40 23.23
CA ALA A 208 0.57 15.72 22.64
C ALA A 208 1.34 16.61 23.63
N ILE A 209 2.18 17.51 23.12
CA ILE A 209 2.89 18.51 23.93
C ILE A 209 2.36 19.88 23.55
N GLY A 210 1.70 20.54 24.51
CA GLY A 210 1.26 21.91 24.37
C GLY A 210 2.33 22.92 24.78
N PRO A 211 2.28 24.14 24.20
CA PRO A 211 3.22 25.20 24.54
C PRO A 211 3.01 25.76 25.95
N ALA A 212 1.84 25.53 26.55
CA ALA A 212 1.43 26.03 27.85
C ALA A 212 0.37 25.10 28.47
N THR A 213 -0.03 25.34 29.72
CA THR A 213 -1.13 24.61 30.37
C THR A 213 -2.47 24.89 29.68
N ILE A 214 -3.49 24.04 29.89
CA ILE A 214 -4.84 24.30 29.33
C ILE A 214 -5.36 25.62 29.87
N GLU A 215 -5.10 25.91 31.14
CA GLU A 215 -5.41 27.20 31.74
C GLU A 215 -4.75 28.38 31.02
N GLN A 216 -3.45 28.31 30.79
CA GLN A 216 -2.71 29.37 30.12
C GLN A 216 -3.17 29.53 28.67
N LEU A 217 -3.44 28.43 27.97
CA LEU A 217 -3.96 28.44 26.60
C LEU A 217 -5.33 29.12 26.52
N VAL A 218 -6.25 28.78 27.42
CA VAL A 218 -7.59 29.38 27.44
C VAL A 218 -7.53 30.86 27.80
N ARG A 219 -6.64 31.26 28.73
CA ARG A 219 -6.45 32.68 29.08
C ARG A 219 -5.79 33.49 27.96
N ALA A 220 -4.87 32.88 27.20
CA ALA A 220 -4.19 33.54 26.09
C ALA A 220 -5.06 33.67 24.84
N ALA A 221 -6.07 32.80 24.69
CA ALA A 221 -6.99 32.86 23.57
C ALA A 221 -7.86 34.14 23.64
N GLN A 222 -7.86 34.90 22.55
CA GLN A 222 -8.68 36.12 22.42
C GLN A 222 -10.18 35.83 22.28
N SER A 223 -10.54 34.57 21.99
CA SER A 223 -11.93 34.11 21.85
C SER A 223 -12.07 32.64 22.24
N ILE A 224 -13.31 32.22 22.50
CA ILE A 224 -13.67 30.82 22.79
C ILE A 224 -13.32 29.91 21.59
N ASP A 225 -13.58 30.37 20.36
CA ASP A 225 -13.23 29.63 19.14
C ASP A 225 -11.72 29.50 18.95
N GLY A 226 -10.95 30.52 19.32
CA GLY A 226 -9.49 30.47 19.30
C GLY A 226 -8.94 29.41 20.27
N ALA A 227 -9.53 29.30 21.46
CA ALA A 227 -9.18 28.25 22.42
C ALA A 227 -9.52 26.85 21.89
N LEU A 228 -10.67 26.69 21.23
CA LEU A 228 -11.05 25.42 20.58
C LEU A 228 -10.06 25.06 19.46
N ALA A 229 -9.69 26.01 18.61
CA ALA A 229 -8.73 25.80 17.53
C ALA A 229 -7.37 25.33 18.07
N ALA A 230 -6.89 25.92 19.17
CA ALA A 230 -5.67 25.48 19.84
C ALA A 230 -5.76 24.03 20.35
N LEU A 231 -6.88 23.63 20.96
CA LEU A 231 -7.09 22.24 21.40
C LEU A 231 -7.15 21.25 20.23
N VAL A 232 -7.78 21.63 19.12
CA VAL A 232 -7.82 20.81 17.90
C VAL A 232 -6.41 20.63 17.32
N GLU A 233 -5.60 21.68 17.34
CA GLU A 233 -4.21 21.60 16.86
C GLU A 233 -3.35 20.69 17.75
N LEU A 234 -3.56 20.72 19.07
CA LEU A 234 -2.90 19.77 19.99
C LEU A 234 -3.31 18.31 19.71
N ASP A 235 -4.59 18.04 19.44
CA ASP A 235 -5.03 16.71 19.04
C ASP A 235 -4.40 16.29 17.70
N ARG A 236 -4.20 17.22 16.76
CA ARG A 236 -3.53 16.93 15.48
C ARG A 236 -2.05 16.65 15.64
N SER A 237 -1.37 17.30 16.58
CA SER A 237 0.06 17.09 16.85
C SER A 237 0.36 15.84 17.68
N LYS A 238 -0.65 15.01 18.00
CA LYS A 238 -0.47 13.84 18.85
C LYS A 238 0.42 12.78 18.17
N VAL A 239 1.26 12.15 18.97
CA VAL A 239 2.11 11.03 18.56
C VAL A 239 1.65 9.77 19.28
N LEU A 240 1.62 8.64 18.59
CA LEU A 240 1.35 7.34 19.19
C LEU A 240 2.54 6.92 20.05
N VAL A 241 2.29 6.61 21.32
CA VAL A 241 3.24 6.01 22.24
C VAL A 241 2.78 4.59 22.51
N THR A 242 3.59 3.62 22.09
CA THR A 242 3.24 2.21 22.15
C THR A 242 3.73 1.58 23.44
N ARG A 243 3.04 0.53 23.88
CA ARG A 243 3.49 -0.31 24.99
C ARG A 243 4.75 -1.08 24.60
N PRO A 244 5.71 -1.32 25.51
CA PRO A 244 6.82 -2.23 25.23
C PRO A 244 6.31 -3.66 24.92
N PHE A 245 6.91 -4.33 23.93
CA PHE A 245 6.50 -5.69 23.56
C PHE A 245 6.61 -6.68 24.73
N ASP A 246 7.61 -6.54 25.61
CA ASP A 246 7.76 -7.40 26.79
C ASP A 246 6.55 -7.36 27.71
N MET A 247 5.95 -6.17 27.92
CA MET A 247 4.72 -6.03 28.71
C MET A 247 3.52 -6.66 28.02
N VAL A 248 3.51 -6.70 26.66
CA VAL A 248 2.46 -7.41 25.92
C VAL A 248 2.61 -8.92 26.06
N ARG A 249 3.85 -9.41 25.94
CA ARG A 249 4.17 -10.82 26.14
C ARG A 249 3.75 -11.28 27.53
N GLU A 250 4.08 -10.53 28.57
CA GLU A 250 3.67 -10.83 29.94
C GLU A 250 2.13 -10.96 30.06
N GLU A 251 1.35 -10.05 29.47
CA GLU A 251 -0.12 -10.13 29.46
C GLU A 251 -0.65 -11.35 28.68
N MET A 252 0.01 -11.72 27.58
CA MET A 252 -0.33 -12.92 26.81
C MET A 252 -0.07 -14.21 27.60
N ASP A 253 0.95 -14.21 28.46
CA ASP A 253 1.37 -15.37 29.26
C ASP A 253 0.64 -15.48 30.61
N ILE A 254 -0.14 -14.48 31.04
CA ILE A 254 -0.93 -14.54 32.29
C ILE A 254 -1.69 -15.88 32.43
N PRO A 255 -2.50 -16.33 31.44
CA PRO A 255 -3.25 -17.59 31.57
C PRO A 255 -2.38 -18.84 31.71
N ARG A 256 -1.11 -18.76 31.31
CA ARG A 256 -0.14 -19.88 31.31
C ARG A 256 0.62 -19.97 32.64
N ASN A 257 0.67 -18.88 33.40
CA ASN A 257 1.45 -18.75 34.63
C ASN A 257 0.61 -18.80 35.92
N ILE A 258 -0.73 -18.96 35.84
CA ILE A 258 -1.59 -19.07 37.03
C ILE A 258 -1.39 -20.44 37.71
N GLU A 259 -1.01 -20.42 38.99
CA GLU A 259 -1.01 -21.62 39.86
C GLU A 259 -2.46 -22.02 40.22
N GLY A 260 -2.93 -23.18 39.75
CA GLY A 260 -4.30 -23.68 39.96
C GLY A 260 -4.77 -24.63 38.84
N PRO A 261 -6.07 -25.01 38.75
CA PRO A 261 -6.57 -25.73 37.59
C PRO A 261 -6.41 -24.85 36.35
N ALA A 262 -5.34 -25.09 35.59
CA ALA A 262 -4.94 -24.29 34.45
C ALA A 262 -6.11 -24.09 33.48
N LEU A 263 -6.26 -22.86 32.97
CA LEU A 263 -7.17 -22.59 31.86
C LEU A 263 -6.90 -23.62 30.75
N LYS A 264 -7.97 -24.21 30.21
CA LYS A 264 -7.84 -25.16 29.08
C LYS A 264 -7.04 -24.48 27.97
N LYS A 265 -6.13 -25.21 27.32
CA LYS A 265 -5.22 -24.67 26.28
C LYS A 265 -5.92 -23.76 25.27
N PHE A 266 -7.09 -24.15 24.75
CA PHE A 266 -7.83 -23.34 23.78
C PHE A 266 -8.28 -21.97 24.33
N ALA A 267 -8.55 -21.86 25.63
CA ALA A 267 -8.94 -20.62 26.28
C ALA A 267 -7.73 -19.72 26.49
N ALA A 268 -6.58 -20.28 26.87
CA ALA A 268 -5.31 -19.57 26.94
C ALA A 268 -4.87 -19.03 25.57
N ASP A 269 -4.92 -19.86 24.51
CA ASP A 269 -4.61 -19.44 23.13
C ASP A 269 -5.57 -18.33 22.65
N ARG A 270 -6.86 -18.44 22.99
CA ARG A 270 -7.86 -17.40 22.66
C ARG A 270 -7.53 -16.08 23.34
N TRP A 271 -7.18 -16.11 24.62
CA TRP A 271 -6.77 -14.91 25.38
C TRP A 271 -5.55 -14.26 24.75
N ALA A 272 -4.47 -15.03 24.55
CA ALA A 272 -3.23 -14.54 23.96
C ALA A 272 -3.47 -13.92 22.57
N SER A 273 -4.34 -14.54 21.76
CA SER A 273 -4.74 -14.03 20.46
C SER A 273 -5.51 -12.70 20.55
N GLN A 274 -6.38 -12.54 21.54
CA GLN A 274 -7.12 -11.30 21.77
C GLN A 274 -6.21 -10.16 22.21
N VAL A 275 -5.25 -10.44 23.10
CA VAL A 275 -4.25 -9.47 23.55
C VAL A 275 -3.37 -9.05 22.37
N LEU A 276 -2.83 -10.00 21.61
CA LEU A 276 -2.03 -9.75 20.41
C LEU A 276 -2.77 -8.87 19.40
N VAL A 277 -3.98 -9.27 18.99
CA VAL A 277 -4.76 -8.53 17.99
C VAL A 277 -5.16 -7.14 18.51
N SER A 278 -5.49 -7.01 19.80
CA SER A 278 -5.82 -5.70 20.38
C SER A 278 -4.62 -4.77 20.35
N ASP A 279 -3.45 -5.23 20.77
CA ASP A 279 -2.22 -4.43 20.71
C ASP A 279 -1.88 -4.05 19.27
N LEU A 280 -2.05 -4.96 18.31
CA LEU A 280 -1.76 -4.69 16.90
C LEU A 280 -2.64 -3.62 16.27
N LEU A 281 -3.94 -3.67 16.55
CA LEU A 281 -4.89 -2.67 16.08
C LEU A 281 -4.64 -1.28 16.69
N GLU A 282 -3.97 -1.22 17.83
CA GLU A 282 -3.63 0.01 18.56
C GLU A 282 -2.26 0.57 18.15
N ARG A 283 -1.25 -0.30 18.06
CA ARG A 283 0.14 0.01 17.70
C ARG A 283 0.30 0.32 16.21
N GLY A 284 -0.31 -0.50 15.38
CA GLY A 284 -0.10 -0.53 13.94
C GLY A 284 -1.40 -0.29 13.20
N GLN A 285 -1.40 -0.76 11.96
CA GLN A 285 -2.62 -0.82 11.18
C GLN A 285 -2.66 -2.15 10.43
N LEU A 286 -3.83 -2.77 10.43
CA LEU A 286 -4.08 -3.97 9.65
C LEU A 286 -4.70 -3.56 8.32
N PHE A 287 -4.25 -4.18 7.25
CA PHE A 287 -4.76 -3.97 5.91
C PHE A 287 -5.19 -5.29 5.27
N TYR A 288 -6.15 -5.20 4.36
CA TYR A 288 -6.58 -6.32 3.53
C TYR A 288 -6.75 -5.81 2.10
N ASP A 289 -6.13 -6.49 1.13
CA ASP A 289 -6.17 -6.09 -0.28
C ASP A 289 -7.24 -6.84 -1.10
N GLY A 290 -8.17 -7.50 -0.41
CA GLY A 290 -9.12 -8.44 -1.00
C GLY A 290 -8.58 -9.86 -1.16
N ARG A 291 -7.27 -10.09 -0.91
CA ARG A 291 -6.62 -11.40 -1.04
C ARG A 291 -5.78 -11.76 0.18
N LEU A 292 -4.77 -10.93 0.47
CA LEU A 292 -3.81 -11.08 1.54
C LEU A 292 -4.07 -10.06 2.65
N ALA A 293 -3.81 -10.50 3.88
CA ALA A 293 -3.79 -9.63 5.05
C ALA A 293 -2.37 -9.10 5.24
N TYR A 294 -2.25 -7.86 5.72
CA TYR A 294 -0.97 -7.21 5.97
C TYR A 294 -0.96 -6.52 7.33
N VAL A 295 0.23 -6.46 7.92
CA VAL A 295 0.53 -5.62 9.10
C VAL A 295 1.39 -4.47 8.62
N PHE A 296 0.95 -3.25 8.93
CA PHE A 296 1.78 -2.05 8.79
C PHE A 296 2.27 -1.63 10.17
N GLU A 297 3.58 -1.70 10.35
CA GLU A 297 4.25 -1.24 11.55
C GLU A 297 4.62 0.24 11.40
N LYS A 298 3.95 1.10 12.18
CA LYS A 298 4.15 2.55 12.12
C LYS A 298 5.55 2.99 12.56
N ASP A 299 6.17 2.27 13.50
CA ASP A 299 7.48 2.62 14.03
C ASP A 299 8.60 2.45 12.99
N THR A 300 8.45 1.49 12.07
CA THR A 300 9.44 1.16 11.04
C THR A 300 9.01 1.60 9.64
N ASN A 301 7.74 1.98 9.46
CA ASN A 301 7.09 2.20 8.16
C ASN A 301 7.18 0.99 7.23
N GLN A 302 7.16 -0.21 7.79
CA GLN A 302 7.22 -1.45 7.02
C GLN A 302 5.83 -2.07 6.92
N LEU A 303 5.53 -2.59 5.72
CA LEU A 303 4.37 -3.42 5.45
C LEU A 303 4.86 -4.82 5.12
N PHE A 304 4.32 -5.82 5.79
CA PHE A 304 4.60 -7.23 5.51
C PHE A 304 3.32 -8.06 5.54
N PRO A 305 3.23 -9.10 4.70
CA PRO A 305 2.07 -9.97 4.65
C PRO A 305 1.94 -10.78 5.93
N VAL A 306 0.69 -11.08 6.33
CA VAL A 306 0.39 -12.05 7.40
C VAL A 306 0.56 -13.45 6.84
N ASP A 307 1.81 -13.84 6.67
CA ASP A 307 2.24 -15.14 6.17
C ASP A 307 3.16 -15.81 7.20
N ARG A 308 3.08 -17.14 7.30
CA ARG A 308 3.94 -17.92 8.20
C ARG A 308 5.38 -18.00 7.68
N ASP A 309 5.57 -17.91 6.37
CA ASP A 309 6.83 -18.10 5.68
C ASP A 309 7.54 -16.75 5.41
N ASP A 310 6.90 -15.63 5.78
CA ASP A 310 7.48 -14.28 5.70
C ASP A 310 8.38 -13.96 6.90
N THR A 311 9.64 -13.62 6.62
CA THR A 311 10.66 -13.36 7.66
C THR A 311 10.33 -12.16 8.54
N GLU A 312 9.80 -11.07 7.98
CA GLU A 312 9.48 -9.87 8.75
C GLU A 312 8.29 -10.14 9.69
N MET A 313 7.29 -10.89 9.22
CA MET A 313 6.18 -11.36 10.06
C MET A 313 6.68 -12.26 11.21
N GLN A 314 7.64 -13.16 10.94
CA GLN A 314 8.24 -14.01 11.98
C GLN A 314 9.02 -13.19 13.01
N LEU A 315 9.86 -12.25 12.58
CA LEU A 315 10.61 -11.35 13.47
C LEU A 315 9.66 -10.48 14.30
N PHE A 316 8.58 -10.02 13.68
CA PHE A 316 7.54 -9.24 14.32
C PHE A 316 6.81 -10.03 15.42
N LEU A 317 6.38 -11.26 15.14
CA LEU A 317 5.77 -12.14 16.15
C LEU A 317 6.75 -12.55 17.26
N ASN A 318 8.03 -12.73 16.92
CA ASN A 318 9.05 -13.06 17.90
C ASN A 318 9.21 -11.96 18.97
N ARG A 319 8.98 -10.68 18.61
CA ARG A 319 8.95 -9.58 19.60
C ARG A 319 7.81 -9.74 20.62
N TYR A 320 6.69 -10.35 20.24
CA TYR A 320 5.61 -10.74 21.16
C TYR A 320 5.91 -12.04 21.94
N GLY A 321 7.10 -12.62 21.78
CA GLY A 321 7.46 -13.91 22.39
C GLY A 321 6.94 -15.13 21.62
N VAL A 322 6.46 -14.96 20.38
CA VAL A 322 5.92 -16.06 19.57
C VAL A 322 6.96 -16.48 18.53
N ALA A 323 7.69 -17.55 18.83
CA ALA A 323 8.67 -18.10 17.90
C ALA A 323 8.00 -18.86 16.73
N PRO A 324 8.61 -18.96 15.53
CA PRO A 324 8.03 -19.68 14.39
C PRO A 324 7.69 -21.16 14.67
N GLY A 325 8.45 -21.80 15.55
CA GLY A 325 8.23 -23.19 15.97
C GLY A 325 7.20 -23.37 17.10
N ASP A 326 6.66 -22.30 17.67
CA ASP A 326 5.67 -22.38 18.75
C ASP A 326 4.34 -22.95 18.23
N ALA A 327 3.74 -23.86 18.99
CA ALA A 327 2.40 -24.37 18.73
C ALA A 327 1.32 -23.28 18.68
N PHE A 328 1.57 -22.11 19.29
CA PHE A 328 0.69 -20.94 19.24
C PHE A 328 0.84 -20.10 17.96
N ALA A 329 1.96 -20.17 17.24
CA ALA A 329 2.25 -19.29 16.09
C ALA A 329 1.17 -19.36 15.00
N LYS A 330 0.66 -20.56 14.71
CA LYS A 330 -0.43 -20.76 13.74
C LYS A 330 -1.74 -20.11 14.20
N GLN A 331 -2.05 -20.14 15.49
CA GLN A 331 -3.26 -19.52 16.06
C GLN A 331 -3.13 -18.00 16.02
N ALA A 332 -1.97 -17.47 16.39
CA ALA A 332 -1.64 -16.05 16.31
C ALA A 332 -1.83 -15.51 14.88
N LEU A 333 -1.19 -16.13 13.88
CA LEU A 333 -1.31 -15.73 12.47
C LEU A 333 -2.76 -15.77 11.98
N ASN A 334 -3.52 -16.80 12.34
CA ASN A 334 -4.93 -16.88 11.97
C ASN A 334 -5.76 -15.77 12.62
N ALA A 335 -5.50 -15.43 13.88
CA ALA A 335 -6.19 -14.35 14.58
C ALA A 335 -5.90 -12.99 13.93
N VAL A 336 -4.64 -12.71 13.60
CA VAL A 336 -4.23 -11.47 12.91
C VAL A 336 -4.86 -11.39 11.52
N ARG A 337 -4.83 -12.48 10.74
CA ARG A 337 -5.45 -12.54 9.41
C ARG A 337 -6.95 -12.26 9.47
N LEU A 338 -7.67 -12.89 10.40
CA LEU A 338 -9.11 -12.67 10.57
C LEU A 338 -9.42 -11.25 11.04
N ALA A 339 -8.57 -10.67 11.89
CA ALA A 339 -8.69 -9.27 12.31
C ALA A 339 -8.47 -8.31 11.14
N ALA A 340 -7.48 -8.55 10.28
CA ALA A 340 -7.24 -7.75 9.08
C ALA A 340 -8.42 -7.83 8.10
N GLN A 341 -8.99 -9.02 7.89
CA GLN A 341 -10.16 -9.19 7.01
C GLN A 341 -11.43 -8.52 7.55
N SER A 342 -11.66 -8.57 8.87
CA SER A 342 -12.90 -8.08 9.48
C SER A 342 -12.86 -6.62 9.93
N LYS A 343 -11.69 -6.13 10.33
CA LYS A 343 -11.48 -4.80 10.93
C LYS A 343 -10.39 -3.98 10.24
N GLY A 344 -9.57 -4.61 9.40
CA GLY A 344 -8.49 -3.93 8.69
C GLY A 344 -9.03 -3.01 7.58
N GLN A 345 -8.25 -1.98 7.26
CA GLN A 345 -8.59 -1.07 6.17
C GLN A 345 -8.42 -1.81 4.83
N GLN A 346 -9.46 -1.72 3.99
CA GLN A 346 -9.39 -2.22 2.62
C GLN A 346 -8.50 -1.28 1.79
N THR A 347 -7.52 -1.82 1.08
CA THR A 347 -6.58 -1.02 0.29
C THR A 347 -6.01 -1.81 -0.89
N THR A 348 -5.22 -1.16 -1.73
CA THR A 348 -4.37 -1.84 -2.71
C THR A 348 -2.93 -1.76 -2.23
N VAL A 349 -2.22 -2.88 -2.31
CA VAL A 349 -0.79 -2.95 -1.99
C VAL A 349 0.00 -3.03 -3.30
N TYR A 350 1.01 -2.19 -3.41
CA TYR A 350 1.85 -2.05 -4.60
C TYR A 350 3.26 -2.60 -4.35
N THR A 351 4.05 -2.80 -5.41
CA THR A 351 5.41 -3.36 -5.33
C THR A 351 6.49 -2.41 -5.84
N LEU A 352 6.27 -1.75 -6.98
CA LEU A 352 7.24 -0.82 -7.58
C LEU A 352 6.76 0.63 -7.54
N SER A 353 5.62 0.89 -8.16
CA SER A 353 5.08 2.24 -8.37
C SER A 353 3.55 2.25 -8.26
N HIS A 354 3.00 3.44 -8.05
CA HIS A 354 1.57 3.72 -8.13
C HIS A 354 1.35 5.12 -8.70
N TYR A 355 0.55 5.26 -9.76
CA TYR A 355 0.13 6.55 -10.28
C TYR A 355 -1.31 6.89 -9.85
N ASP A 356 -1.44 7.90 -8.98
CA ASP A 356 -2.74 8.47 -8.61
C ASP A 356 -3.20 9.45 -9.70
N LYS A 357 -4.11 8.98 -10.57
CA LYS A 357 -4.73 9.78 -11.63
C LYS A 357 -5.50 11.00 -11.12
N LYS A 358 -6.07 10.95 -9.91
CA LYS A 358 -6.88 12.05 -9.36
C LYS A 358 -5.99 13.20 -8.92
N MET A 359 -4.91 12.87 -8.21
CA MET A 359 -3.95 13.86 -7.72
C MET A 359 -2.87 14.21 -8.75
N ASN A 360 -2.75 13.44 -9.83
CA ASN A 360 -1.70 13.50 -10.84
C ASN A 360 -0.29 13.39 -10.21
N ARG A 361 -0.04 12.29 -9.50
CA ARG A 361 1.22 12.04 -8.79
C ARG A 361 1.62 10.58 -8.88
N VAL A 362 2.93 10.33 -8.98
CA VAL A 362 3.51 8.98 -8.91
C VAL A 362 4.12 8.78 -7.54
N TYR A 363 3.86 7.63 -6.94
CA TYR A 363 4.57 7.12 -5.78
C TYR A 363 5.52 6.04 -6.27
N LEU A 364 6.81 6.21 -6.02
CA LEU A 364 7.86 5.25 -6.40
C LEU A 364 8.50 4.70 -5.14
N PHE A 365 8.39 3.39 -4.92
CA PHE A 365 8.93 2.76 -3.71
C PHE A 365 10.45 2.68 -3.76
N ASN A 366 11.10 3.04 -2.65
CA ASN A 366 12.56 2.96 -2.55
C ASN A 366 13.06 1.54 -2.23
N GLN A 367 12.17 0.54 -2.19
CA GLN A 367 12.46 -0.85 -1.85
C GLN A 367 12.86 -1.11 -0.38
N ASP A 368 12.50 -0.19 0.52
CA ASP A 368 12.71 -0.35 1.96
C ASP A 368 11.60 0.26 2.82
N ARG A 369 11.78 1.50 3.31
CA ARG A 369 10.89 2.15 4.30
C ARG A 369 10.26 3.45 3.79
N HIS A 370 10.66 3.90 2.61
CA HIS A 370 10.25 5.19 2.06
C HIS A 370 9.73 5.03 0.63
N MET A 371 9.02 6.04 0.18
CA MET A 371 8.65 6.20 -1.21
C MET A 371 8.91 7.64 -1.64
N TYR A 372 9.09 7.83 -2.93
CA TYR A 372 9.19 9.14 -3.53
C TYR A 372 7.82 9.53 -4.06
N ARG A 373 7.24 10.56 -3.46
CA ARG A 373 6.03 11.22 -3.97
C ARG A 373 6.46 12.24 -5.01
N ILE A 374 6.20 11.92 -6.28
CA ILE A 374 6.57 12.70 -7.45
C ILE A 374 5.33 13.42 -7.97
N SER A 375 5.31 14.73 -7.84
CA SER A 375 4.28 15.62 -8.39
C SER A 375 4.83 16.44 -9.54
N ALA A 376 3.96 17.15 -10.27
CA ALA A 376 4.38 18.13 -11.27
C ALA A 376 5.31 19.22 -10.68
N LYS A 377 5.27 19.49 -9.37
CA LYS A 377 6.02 20.57 -8.73
C LYS A 377 7.33 20.09 -8.11
N ASP A 378 7.32 18.93 -7.46
CA ASP A 378 8.41 18.45 -6.62
C ASP A 378 8.52 16.92 -6.58
N ILE A 379 9.65 16.45 -6.04
CA ILE A 379 9.91 15.06 -5.68
C ILE A 379 10.23 15.06 -4.19
N GLN A 380 9.44 14.35 -3.39
CA GLN A 380 9.61 14.31 -1.94
C GLN A 380 9.77 12.87 -1.46
N ARG A 381 10.83 12.60 -0.68
CA ARG A 381 10.99 11.34 0.06
C ARG A 381 10.04 11.36 1.26
N VAL A 382 9.09 10.44 1.29
CA VAL A 382 8.09 10.32 2.34
C VAL A 382 8.05 8.89 2.88
N PRO A 383 7.63 8.65 4.13
CA PRO A 383 7.48 7.29 4.66
C PRO A 383 6.49 6.46 3.84
N ASN A 384 6.70 5.14 3.75
CA ASN A 384 5.68 4.22 3.24
C ASN A 384 4.37 4.37 4.04
N GLY A 385 3.21 4.25 3.42
CA GLY A 385 1.90 4.55 4.03
C GLY A 385 1.44 6.02 3.93
N THR A 386 2.30 6.95 3.51
CA THR A 386 1.91 8.35 3.24
C THR A 386 0.78 8.41 2.21
N ASP A 387 -0.21 9.29 2.43
CA ASP A 387 -1.40 9.45 1.59
C ASP A 387 -2.26 8.16 1.47
N GLY A 388 -2.03 7.16 2.34
CA GLY A 388 -2.70 5.86 2.30
C GLY A 388 -2.13 4.90 1.24
N VAL A 389 -1.02 5.25 0.59
CA VAL A 389 -0.36 4.42 -0.42
C VAL A 389 0.64 3.48 0.25
N LEU A 390 0.53 2.19 -0.03
CA LEU A 390 1.26 1.14 0.67
C LEU A 390 2.02 0.25 -0.29
N PHE A 391 3.32 0.10 -0.02
CA PHE A 391 4.19 -0.81 -0.74
C PHE A 391 4.65 -1.96 0.14
N VAL A 392 4.68 -3.17 -0.43
CA VAL A 392 5.27 -4.35 0.21
C VAL A 392 6.71 -4.52 -0.25
N LYS A 393 7.60 -4.77 0.71
CA LYS A 393 9.02 -5.03 0.44
C LYS A 393 9.22 -6.46 -0.05
N ASN A 394 9.97 -6.62 -1.14
CA ASN A 394 10.52 -7.91 -1.52
C ASN A 394 11.93 -8.04 -0.93
N PRO A 395 12.22 -9.07 -0.10
CA PRO A 395 13.53 -9.24 0.53
C PRO A 395 14.70 -9.37 -0.45
N LYS A 396 14.44 -9.75 -1.72
CA LYS A 396 15.47 -9.86 -2.76
C LYS A 396 15.88 -8.51 -3.34
N TRP A 397 15.04 -7.49 -3.19
CA TRP A 397 15.22 -6.19 -3.81
C TRP A 397 16.05 -5.25 -2.94
N GLN A 398 16.84 -4.40 -3.58
CA GLN A 398 17.77 -3.49 -2.91
C GLN A 398 17.26 -2.05 -2.97
N ALA A 399 17.45 -1.32 -1.87
CA ALA A 399 17.08 0.08 -1.80
C ALA A 399 17.94 0.97 -2.71
N PHE A 400 17.41 2.12 -3.08
CA PHE A 400 18.11 3.17 -3.81
C PHE A 400 17.74 4.54 -3.23
N GLU A 401 18.59 5.54 -3.44
CA GLU A 401 18.34 6.92 -3.05
C GLU A 401 18.28 7.85 -4.27
N ILE A 402 17.39 8.84 -4.23
CA ILE A 402 17.31 9.90 -5.24
C ILE A 402 18.04 11.13 -4.72
N GLY A 403 19.06 11.54 -5.45
CA GLY A 403 19.87 12.71 -5.14
C GLY A 403 19.49 13.92 -5.99
N THR A 404 20.43 14.87 -6.05
CA THR A 404 20.40 15.94 -7.05
C THR A 404 20.83 15.40 -8.40
N SER A 405 20.11 15.78 -9.46
CA SER A 405 20.48 15.42 -10.83
C SER A 405 21.93 15.83 -11.13
N SER A 406 22.70 14.93 -11.75
CA SER A 406 24.07 15.21 -12.20
C SER A 406 24.11 16.21 -13.37
N GLY A 407 22.97 16.53 -13.99
CA GLY A 407 22.89 17.35 -15.20
C GLY A 407 23.30 16.62 -16.49
N GLU A 408 23.81 15.39 -16.37
CA GLU A 408 24.12 14.52 -17.51
C GLU A 408 22.82 14.11 -18.22
N ARG A 409 22.75 14.35 -19.52
CA ARG A 409 21.60 13.96 -20.35
C ARG A 409 21.88 12.58 -20.94
N ARG A 410 20.85 11.73 -21.02
CA ARG A 410 20.87 10.38 -21.64
C ARG A 410 21.63 9.30 -20.87
N LEU A 411 21.99 9.53 -19.61
CA LEU A 411 22.74 8.56 -18.81
C LEU A 411 22.00 7.21 -18.70
N LEU A 412 20.66 7.22 -18.63
CA LEU A 412 19.82 6.02 -18.62
C LEU A 412 19.97 5.19 -19.91
N ILE A 413 19.73 5.80 -21.06
CA ILE A 413 19.76 5.09 -22.35
C ILE A 413 21.16 4.60 -22.67
N ASP A 414 22.18 5.41 -22.38
CA ASP A 414 23.56 5.00 -22.61
C ASP A 414 23.95 3.81 -21.71
N SER A 415 23.50 3.81 -20.44
CA SER A 415 23.76 2.71 -19.50
C SER A 415 23.01 1.42 -19.83
N LEU A 416 21.77 1.53 -20.35
CA LEU A 416 20.94 0.37 -20.68
C LEU A 416 21.22 -0.15 -22.10
N MET A 417 21.32 0.73 -23.09
CA MET A 417 21.38 0.39 -24.52
C MET A 417 22.67 0.83 -25.23
N GLY A 418 23.57 1.60 -24.62
CA GLY A 418 24.70 2.24 -25.33
C GLY A 418 25.64 1.29 -26.09
N GLY A 419 25.71 0.01 -25.67
CA GLY A 419 26.48 -1.03 -26.37
C GLY A 419 25.69 -1.86 -27.38
N MET A 420 24.39 -1.62 -27.58
CA MET A 420 23.57 -2.38 -28.52
C MET A 420 23.74 -1.89 -29.96
N ARG A 421 23.72 -2.84 -30.89
CA ARG A 421 23.53 -2.57 -32.32
C ARG A 421 22.06 -2.77 -32.67
N LEU A 422 21.31 -1.68 -32.75
CA LEU A 422 19.92 -1.71 -33.20
C LEU A 422 19.92 -1.86 -34.72
N ARG A 423 19.18 -2.85 -35.22
CA ARG A 423 19.00 -3.04 -36.66
C ARG A 423 18.00 -2.00 -37.15
N GLU A 424 18.41 -1.17 -38.09
CA GLU A 424 17.53 -0.20 -38.73
C GLU A 424 16.90 -0.85 -39.96
N GLN A 425 15.57 -0.95 -39.95
CA GLN A 425 14.77 -1.42 -41.09
C GLN A 425 13.68 -0.38 -41.35
N LEU A 426 12.46 -0.62 -40.87
CA LEU A 426 11.41 0.40 -40.86
C LEU A 426 11.68 1.38 -39.72
N LEU A 427 11.97 0.87 -38.53
CA LEU A 427 12.31 1.71 -37.37
C LEU A 427 13.77 2.18 -37.43
N THR A 428 13.96 3.50 -37.42
CA THR A 428 15.28 4.11 -37.23
C THR A 428 15.80 3.86 -35.81
N ARG A 429 17.08 4.13 -35.57
CA ARG A 429 17.62 4.11 -34.19
C ARG A 429 16.85 5.03 -33.24
N ALA A 430 16.52 6.24 -33.68
CA ALA A 430 15.78 7.21 -32.86
C ALA A 430 14.34 6.74 -32.55
N ASP A 431 13.69 6.07 -33.51
CA ASP A 431 12.38 5.46 -33.30
C ASP A 431 12.43 4.39 -32.21
N GLN A 432 13.40 3.49 -32.28
CA GLN A 432 13.59 2.42 -31.29
C GLN A 432 13.93 3.02 -29.91
N GLU A 433 14.82 4.01 -29.83
CA GLU A 433 15.11 4.70 -28.57
C GLU A 433 13.85 5.34 -27.97
N THR A 434 13.02 6.00 -28.77
CA THR A 434 11.76 6.62 -28.33
C THR A 434 10.74 5.59 -27.84
N LEU A 435 10.56 4.47 -28.55
CA LEU A 435 9.67 3.39 -28.14
C LEU A 435 10.15 2.72 -26.86
N PHE A 436 11.47 2.49 -26.74
CA PHE A 436 12.08 1.90 -25.56
C PHE A 436 11.92 2.79 -24.33
N GLU A 437 12.23 4.08 -24.44
CA GLU A 437 12.03 5.03 -23.34
C GLU A 437 10.57 5.08 -22.92
N THR A 438 9.65 5.20 -23.87
CA THR A 438 8.21 5.26 -23.58
C THR A 438 7.75 3.99 -22.87
N TRP A 439 8.21 2.81 -23.33
CA TRP A 439 7.94 1.54 -22.67
C TRP A 439 8.55 1.48 -21.27
N PHE A 440 9.80 1.88 -21.09
CA PHE A 440 10.45 1.88 -19.78
C PHE A 440 9.72 2.79 -18.78
N TYR A 441 9.32 3.99 -19.21
CA TYR A 441 8.59 4.89 -18.34
C TYR A 441 7.16 4.44 -18.07
N SER A 442 6.56 3.61 -18.93
CA SER A 442 5.23 3.03 -18.68
C SER A 442 5.16 2.17 -17.41
N LEU A 443 6.28 1.59 -16.95
CA LEU A 443 6.38 0.83 -15.69
C LEU A 443 6.06 1.68 -14.45
N PHE A 444 6.14 3.01 -14.54
CA PHE A 444 5.86 3.92 -13.42
C PHE A 444 4.43 4.47 -13.43
N PHE A 445 3.65 4.15 -14.47
CA PHE A 445 2.27 4.59 -14.64
C PHE A 445 1.32 3.41 -14.90
N PRO A 446 1.38 2.31 -14.12
CA PRO A 446 0.63 1.09 -14.43
C PRO A 446 -0.88 1.32 -14.56
N GLU A 447 -1.45 2.29 -13.85
CA GLU A 447 -2.87 2.64 -13.91
C GLU A 447 -3.28 3.25 -15.25
N VAL A 448 -2.34 3.82 -16.03
CA VAL A 448 -2.60 4.32 -17.39
C VAL A 448 -2.80 3.18 -18.38
N PHE A 449 -2.31 1.97 -18.07
CA PHE A 449 -2.23 0.84 -19.01
C PHE A 449 -3.08 -0.35 -18.57
N PRO A 450 -4.41 -0.31 -18.76
CA PRO A 450 -5.25 -1.52 -18.69
C PRO A 450 -4.72 -2.62 -19.61
N THR A 451 -4.27 -2.25 -20.81
CA THR A 451 -3.49 -3.14 -21.69
C THR A 451 -2.02 -2.82 -21.60
N ARG A 452 -1.17 -3.82 -21.37
CA ARG A 452 0.27 -3.63 -21.17
C ARG A 452 1.06 -3.98 -22.44
N PRO A 453 1.91 -3.06 -22.94
CA PRO A 453 2.78 -3.36 -24.07
C PRO A 453 3.82 -4.42 -23.70
N LEU A 454 3.91 -5.46 -24.53
CA LEU A 454 4.95 -6.48 -24.42
C LEU A 454 6.20 -5.97 -25.13
N LEU A 455 7.37 -6.10 -24.50
CA LEU A 455 8.64 -5.80 -25.18
C LEU A 455 9.25 -7.09 -25.72
N ALA A 456 9.70 -7.11 -26.96
CA ALA A 456 10.41 -8.24 -27.54
C ALA A 456 11.71 -7.80 -28.21
N MET A 457 12.84 -8.28 -27.69
CA MET A 457 14.14 -8.12 -28.33
C MET A 457 14.41 -9.33 -29.22
N ILE A 458 14.58 -9.11 -30.52
CA ILE A 458 14.77 -10.17 -31.52
C ILE A 458 16.15 -10.02 -32.16
N GLY A 459 16.93 -11.10 -32.20
CA GLY A 459 18.22 -11.09 -32.90
C GLY A 459 19.11 -12.28 -32.60
N GLU A 460 20.27 -12.34 -33.23
CA GLU A 460 21.20 -13.48 -33.09
C GLU A 460 21.83 -13.61 -31.69
N LYS A 461 22.43 -14.77 -31.40
CA LYS A 461 23.22 -14.95 -30.18
C LYS A 461 24.38 -13.95 -30.18
N GLY A 462 24.62 -13.32 -29.03
CA GLY A 462 25.68 -12.32 -28.87
C GLY A 462 25.28 -10.90 -29.26
N SER A 463 23.98 -10.59 -29.39
CA SER A 463 23.48 -9.22 -29.61
C SER A 463 23.19 -8.43 -28.32
N GLY A 464 23.41 -9.02 -27.14
CA GLY A 464 23.26 -8.31 -25.86
C GLY A 464 21.84 -8.23 -25.28
N LYS A 465 20.82 -8.86 -25.90
CA LYS A 465 19.40 -8.83 -25.46
C LYS A 465 19.20 -9.11 -23.97
N THR A 466 19.70 -10.27 -23.52
CA THR A 466 19.58 -10.73 -22.14
C THR A 466 20.25 -9.75 -21.17
N ALA A 467 21.40 -9.20 -21.56
CA ALA A 467 22.15 -8.26 -20.75
C ALA A 467 21.40 -6.92 -20.58
N VAL A 468 20.65 -6.46 -21.59
CA VAL A 468 19.80 -5.26 -21.43
C VAL A 468 18.63 -5.53 -20.49
N LEU A 469 17.87 -6.61 -20.68
CA LEU A 469 16.76 -6.91 -19.79
C LEU A 469 17.21 -7.14 -18.34
N ARG A 470 18.37 -7.76 -18.15
CA ARG A 470 19.01 -7.90 -16.83
C ARG A 470 19.38 -6.55 -16.22
N ARG A 471 19.99 -5.64 -17.00
CA ARG A 471 20.32 -4.28 -16.55
C ARG A 471 19.07 -3.48 -16.16
N ILE A 472 17.96 -3.59 -16.90
CA ILE A 472 16.67 -2.96 -16.53
C ILE A 472 16.22 -3.46 -15.16
N GLY A 473 16.17 -4.77 -14.96
CA GLY A 473 15.72 -5.32 -13.67
C GLY A 473 16.70 -5.03 -12.53
N GLN A 474 18.02 -5.00 -12.77
CA GLN A 474 18.99 -4.62 -11.74
C GLN A 474 18.96 -3.14 -11.40
N LEU A 475 18.66 -2.26 -12.36
CA LEU A 475 18.39 -0.85 -12.11
C LEU A 475 17.18 -0.70 -11.19
N LEU A 476 16.05 -1.34 -11.51
CA LEU A 476 14.79 -1.20 -10.77
C LEU A 476 14.84 -1.90 -9.39
N PHE A 477 15.37 -3.12 -9.33
CA PHE A 477 15.23 -4.00 -8.16
C PHE A 477 16.54 -4.36 -7.47
N GLY A 478 17.70 -4.02 -8.05
CA GLY A 478 19.02 -4.29 -7.46
C GLY A 478 19.73 -5.51 -8.03
N SER A 479 20.97 -5.75 -7.59
CA SER A 479 21.91 -6.69 -8.23
C SER A 479 21.48 -8.16 -8.23
N ASN A 480 20.53 -8.52 -7.36
CA ASN A 480 20.00 -9.89 -7.26
C ASN A 480 18.94 -10.20 -8.32
N PHE A 481 18.49 -9.22 -9.10
CA PHE A 481 17.53 -9.47 -10.18
C PHE A 481 18.14 -10.42 -11.23
N GLN A 482 17.35 -11.40 -11.65
CA GLN A 482 17.71 -12.36 -12.69
C GLN A 482 16.60 -12.46 -13.72
N VAL A 483 16.99 -12.60 -14.99
CA VAL A 483 16.08 -12.96 -16.07
C VAL A 483 15.61 -14.41 -15.86
N MET A 484 14.34 -14.65 -16.12
CA MET A 484 13.73 -15.96 -16.09
C MET A 484 14.06 -16.72 -17.38
N GLY A 485 14.50 -17.98 -17.27
CA GLY A 485 14.52 -18.88 -18.42
C GLY A 485 13.12 -19.34 -18.79
N MET A 486 12.86 -19.61 -20.06
CA MET A 486 11.55 -20.11 -20.49
C MET A 486 11.26 -21.50 -19.88
N SER A 487 10.29 -21.57 -18.96
CA SER A 487 9.79 -22.83 -18.37
C SER A 487 8.74 -23.46 -19.29
N HIS A 488 8.66 -24.79 -19.31
CA HIS A 488 7.56 -25.50 -19.97
C HIS A 488 6.29 -25.54 -19.11
N GLU A 489 6.39 -25.23 -17.81
CA GLU A 489 5.28 -25.25 -16.88
C GLU A 489 4.57 -23.88 -16.81
N PRO A 490 3.26 -23.79 -17.16
CA PRO A 490 2.52 -22.53 -17.09
C PRO A 490 2.46 -21.92 -15.69
N LYS A 491 2.60 -22.75 -14.64
CA LYS A 491 2.48 -22.32 -13.24
C LYS A 491 3.61 -21.40 -12.81
N ASP A 492 4.81 -21.57 -13.36
CA ASP A 492 5.98 -20.75 -13.07
C ASP A 492 5.81 -19.35 -13.66
N PHE A 493 5.37 -19.29 -14.92
CA PHE A 493 5.02 -18.03 -15.60
C PHE A 493 3.91 -17.29 -14.84
N ASP A 494 2.85 -18.00 -14.46
CA ASP A 494 1.74 -17.45 -13.69
C ASP A 494 2.18 -16.86 -12.35
N ALA A 495 3.12 -17.51 -11.66
CA ALA A 495 3.67 -17.01 -10.41
C ALA A 495 4.49 -15.73 -10.61
N ALA A 496 5.32 -15.66 -11.66
CA ALA A 496 6.13 -14.48 -11.96
C ALA A 496 5.27 -13.26 -12.29
N ILE A 497 4.30 -13.39 -13.21
CA ILE A 497 3.50 -12.24 -13.68
C ILE A 497 2.52 -11.70 -12.62
N THR A 498 2.23 -12.47 -11.57
CA THR A 498 1.35 -12.05 -10.46
C THR A 498 2.11 -11.60 -9.21
N GLY A 499 3.40 -11.95 -9.09
CA GLY A 499 4.24 -11.60 -7.95
C GLY A 499 5.17 -10.40 -8.19
N GLU A 500 5.46 -10.05 -9.45
CA GLU A 500 6.46 -9.04 -9.80
C GLU A 500 5.87 -7.88 -10.62
N ALA A 501 6.53 -6.72 -10.59
CA ALA A 501 6.17 -5.56 -11.42
C ALA A 501 6.78 -5.64 -12.83
N PHE A 502 7.86 -6.39 -13.00
CA PHE A 502 8.54 -6.59 -14.27
C PHE A 502 9.07 -8.01 -14.35
N VAL A 503 8.80 -8.68 -15.46
CA VAL A 503 9.26 -10.04 -15.74
C VAL A 503 10.02 -10.03 -17.06
N ALA A 504 11.29 -10.41 -17.01
CA ALA A 504 12.14 -10.60 -18.17
C ALA A 504 12.32 -12.08 -18.46
N ILE A 505 11.94 -12.53 -19.65
CA ILE A 505 12.04 -13.93 -20.09
C ILE A 505 13.09 -14.03 -21.17
N ASP A 506 14.06 -14.91 -20.95
CA ASP A 506 15.18 -15.12 -21.84
C ASP A 506 14.99 -16.38 -22.70
N ASN A 507 15.38 -16.27 -23.98
CA ASN A 507 15.36 -17.34 -24.97
C ASN A 507 13.98 -17.98 -25.16
N ALA A 508 12.95 -17.17 -25.46
CA ALA A 508 11.63 -17.64 -25.87
C ALA A 508 11.64 -18.20 -27.31
N ASP A 509 12.57 -19.11 -27.60
CA ASP A 509 12.83 -19.71 -28.91
C ASP A 509 12.12 -21.05 -29.12
N THR A 510 11.51 -21.60 -28.08
CA THR A 510 10.80 -22.89 -28.16
C THR A 510 9.33 -22.64 -28.43
N ASN A 511 8.75 -23.41 -29.37
CA ASN A 511 7.30 -23.38 -29.59
C ASN A 511 6.57 -23.98 -28.38
N ILE A 512 6.00 -23.11 -27.54
CA ILE A 512 5.27 -23.48 -26.32
C ILE A 512 3.79 -23.15 -26.54
N GLN A 513 2.96 -24.19 -26.59
CA GLN A 513 1.54 -24.09 -26.95
C GLN A 513 0.74 -23.08 -26.12
N TRP A 514 1.08 -22.91 -24.83
CA TRP A 514 0.35 -22.03 -23.93
C TRP A 514 0.86 -20.58 -23.92
N LEU A 515 2.04 -20.31 -24.50
CA LEU A 515 2.74 -19.02 -24.31
C LEU A 515 1.96 -17.85 -24.91
N GLU A 516 1.54 -17.95 -26.17
CA GLU A 516 0.81 -16.88 -26.85
C GLU A 516 -0.50 -16.55 -26.12
N ASP A 517 -1.24 -17.55 -25.67
CA ASP A 517 -2.48 -17.34 -24.89
C ASP A 517 -2.20 -16.59 -23.58
N LYS A 518 -1.12 -16.94 -22.88
CA LYS A 518 -0.73 -16.26 -21.64
C LYS A 518 -0.22 -14.84 -21.90
N LEU A 519 0.54 -14.62 -22.97
CA LEU A 519 0.97 -13.29 -23.40
C LEU A 519 -0.22 -12.40 -23.75
N ALA A 520 -1.27 -12.93 -24.42
CA ALA A 520 -2.51 -12.20 -24.66
C ALA A 520 -3.19 -11.79 -23.35
N VAL A 521 -3.26 -12.67 -22.35
CA VAL A 521 -3.84 -12.35 -21.04
C VAL A 521 -3.02 -11.28 -20.30
N VAL A 522 -1.69 -11.33 -20.37
CA VAL A 522 -0.80 -10.30 -19.81
C VAL A 522 -1.04 -8.96 -20.50
N ALA A 523 -1.03 -8.96 -21.84
CA ALA A 523 -1.12 -7.75 -22.64
C ALA A 523 -2.51 -7.08 -22.55
N THR A 524 -3.55 -7.85 -22.20
CA THR A 524 -4.89 -7.31 -21.89
C THR A 524 -5.07 -6.88 -20.43
N GLY A 525 -4.04 -7.06 -19.61
CA GLY A 525 -4.05 -6.76 -18.18
C GLY A 525 -5.08 -7.55 -17.38
N GLY A 526 -5.34 -8.79 -17.82
CA GLY A 526 -6.28 -9.69 -17.17
C GLY A 526 -5.87 -10.13 -15.77
N ALA A 527 -6.68 -11.04 -15.20
CA ALA A 527 -6.41 -11.68 -13.92
C ALA A 527 -6.36 -13.20 -14.07
N LEU A 528 -5.48 -13.86 -13.31
CA LEU A 528 -5.44 -15.31 -13.20
C LEU A 528 -6.43 -15.79 -12.14
N LYS A 529 -7.31 -16.72 -12.52
CA LYS A 529 -8.22 -17.39 -11.58
C LYS A 529 -7.57 -18.66 -11.05
N ARG A 530 -7.38 -18.77 -9.74
CA ARG A 530 -6.91 -20.01 -9.07
C ARG A 530 -7.93 -20.51 -8.05
N ARG A 531 -8.06 -21.83 -7.94
CA ARG A 531 -8.81 -22.48 -6.85
C ARG A 531 -7.94 -22.48 -5.60
N LEU A 532 -8.48 -22.05 -4.46
CA LEU A 532 -7.77 -22.17 -3.18
C LEU A 532 -7.69 -23.64 -2.79
N TYR A 533 -6.49 -24.16 -2.50
CA TYR A 533 -6.32 -25.53 -2.01
C TYR A 533 -7.15 -25.75 -0.73
N TYR A 534 -7.80 -26.91 -0.63
CA TYR A 534 -8.56 -27.38 0.55
C TYR A 534 -9.84 -26.61 0.92
N THR A 535 -10.40 -25.78 0.03
CA THR A 535 -11.78 -25.30 0.18
C THR A 535 -12.58 -25.57 -1.08
N THR A 536 -13.69 -26.30 -0.95
CA THR A 536 -14.61 -26.57 -2.05
C THR A 536 -15.11 -25.25 -2.65
N ASN A 537 -14.78 -24.99 -3.91
CA ASN A 537 -15.32 -23.95 -4.81
C ASN A 537 -14.97 -22.46 -4.59
N LYS A 538 -13.96 -22.09 -3.79
CA LYS A 538 -13.48 -20.67 -3.77
C LYS A 538 -12.40 -20.43 -4.83
N LEU A 539 -12.75 -19.62 -5.84
CA LEU A 539 -11.82 -19.06 -6.82
C LEU A 539 -11.30 -17.71 -6.30
N VAL A 540 -9.99 -17.49 -6.39
CA VAL A 540 -9.35 -16.20 -6.13
C VAL A 540 -8.76 -15.69 -7.44
N GLU A 541 -8.98 -14.40 -7.71
CA GLU A 541 -8.45 -13.70 -8.87
C GLU A 541 -7.16 -12.96 -8.51
N PHE A 542 -6.10 -13.20 -9.28
CA PHE A 542 -4.81 -12.55 -9.17
C PHE A 542 -4.62 -11.63 -10.39
N PRO A 543 -4.87 -10.31 -10.28
CA PRO A 543 -4.60 -9.37 -11.35
C PRO A 543 -3.11 -9.42 -11.70
N ILE A 544 -2.86 -9.39 -13.00
CA ILE A 544 -1.51 -9.29 -13.53
C ILE A 544 -1.13 -7.82 -13.48
N THR A 545 -0.06 -7.50 -12.77
CA THR A 545 0.50 -6.15 -12.70
C THR A 545 1.84 -6.03 -13.41
N ALA A 546 2.45 -7.17 -13.78
CA ALA A 546 3.76 -7.21 -14.41
C ALA A 546 3.76 -6.65 -15.84
N PHE A 547 4.78 -5.86 -16.16
CA PHE A 547 5.23 -5.65 -17.53
C PHE A 547 6.14 -6.81 -17.95
N VAL A 548 5.97 -7.33 -19.16
CA VAL A 548 6.72 -8.48 -19.65
C VAL A 548 7.64 -8.07 -20.79
N ALA A 549 8.90 -8.48 -20.70
CA ALA A 549 9.88 -8.38 -21.77
C ALA A 549 10.42 -9.76 -22.13
N LEU A 550 10.61 -10.02 -23.42
CA LEU A 550 11.04 -11.29 -23.97
C LEU A 550 12.33 -11.08 -24.79
N THR A 551 13.22 -12.06 -24.76
CA THR A 551 14.28 -12.19 -25.76
C THR A 551 14.03 -13.41 -26.62
N SER A 552 14.35 -13.30 -27.91
CA SER A 552 14.33 -14.44 -28.82
C SER A 552 15.34 -14.28 -29.96
N ARG A 553 15.85 -15.39 -30.45
CA ARG A 553 16.53 -15.52 -31.73
C ARG A 553 15.55 -15.98 -32.81
N THR A 554 14.70 -16.95 -32.51
CA THR A 554 13.76 -17.55 -33.46
C THR A 554 12.38 -17.61 -32.80
N PRO A 555 11.59 -16.53 -32.92
CA PRO A 555 10.36 -16.39 -32.17
C PRO A 555 9.24 -17.25 -32.76
N HIS A 556 8.57 -18.00 -31.90
CA HIS A 556 7.34 -18.76 -32.25
C HIS A 556 6.06 -18.10 -31.76
N PHE A 557 6.14 -16.87 -31.23
CA PHE A 557 5.00 -16.09 -30.72
C PHE A 557 4.56 -15.02 -31.73
N ARG A 558 4.30 -15.44 -32.97
CA ARG A 558 4.01 -14.55 -34.12
C ARG A 558 2.53 -14.40 -34.44
N ARG A 559 1.62 -15.00 -33.67
CA ARG A 559 0.19 -14.88 -33.90
C ARG A 559 -0.22 -13.41 -33.92
N GLU A 560 -1.04 -13.03 -34.90
CA GLU A 560 -1.39 -11.64 -35.22
C GLU A 560 -1.86 -10.83 -33.99
N ASP A 561 -2.68 -11.42 -33.13
CA ASP A 561 -3.15 -10.77 -31.90
C ASP A 561 -2.04 -10.53 -30.85
N ILE A 562 -0.95 -11.28 -30.90
CA ILE A 562 0.25 -11.06 -30.07
C ILE A 562 1.17 -10.06 -30.74
N ALA A 563 1.44 -10.23 -32.04
CA ALA A 563 2.33 -9.37 -32.81
C ALA A 563 1.96 -7.88 -32.69
N ASP A 564 0.68 -7.55 -32.85
CA ASP A 564 0.18 -6.17 -32.72
C ASP A 564 0.27 -5.60 -31.28
N ARG A 565 0.63 -6.44 -30.30
CA ARG A 565 0.84 -6.06 -28.89
C ARG A 565 2.32 -6.07 -28.48
N LEU A 566 3.24 -6.34 -29.41
CA LEU A 566 4.68 -6.32 -29.20
C LEU A 566 5.29 -4.98 -29.62
N LEU A 567 6.17 -4.44 -28.80
CA LEU A 567 7.18 -3.47 -29.21
C LEU A 567 8.44 -4.26 -29.58
N LEU A 568 8.70 -4.32 -30.88
CA LEU A 568 9.79 -5.13 -31.46
C LEU A 568 11.08 -4.32 -31.53
N PHE A 569 12.13 -4.87 -30.95
CA PHE A 569 13.48 -4.31 -30.98
C PHE A 569 14.41 -5.30 -31.67
N ASN A 570 14.67 -5.05 -32.96
CA ASN A 570 15.56 -5.89 -33.75
C ASN A 570 17.01 -5.49 -33.47
N VAL A 571 17.83 -6.46 -33.07
CA VAL A 571 19.21 -6.22 -32.66
C VAL A 571 20.19 -7.10 -33.41
N GLU A 572 21.35 -6.56 -33.71
CA GLU A 572 22.44 -7.26 -34.39
C GLU A 572 23.49 -7.77 -33.42
N ARG A 573 24.27 -8.74 -33.88
CA ARG A 573 25.39 -9.28 -33.12
C ARG A 573 26.43 -8.17 -32.85
N LEU A 574 26.94 -8.13 -31.62
CA LEU A 574 28.01 -7.21 -31.24
C LEU A 574 29.34 -7.60 -31.89
N GLU A 575 30.15 -6.59 -32.24
CA GLU A 575 31.50 -6.81 -32.77
C GLU A 575 32.51 -7.05 -31.64
N THR A 576 32.35 -6.30 -30.56
CA THR A 576 33.18 -6.37 -29.36
C THR A 576 32.33 -6.72 -28.15
N PHE A 577 32.90 -7.52 -27.26
CA PHE A 577 32.22 -7.98 -26.06
C PHE A 577 32.89 -7.37 -24.84
N ALA A 578 32.12 -6.63 -24.04
CA ALA A 578 32.52 -6.27 -22.69
C ALA A 578 32.09 -7.37 -21.71
N ALA A 579 32.87 -7.58 -20.65
CA ALA A 579 32.51 -8.50 -19.59
C ALA A 579 31.23 -8.01 -18.89
N GLU A 580 30.21 -8.87 -18.82
CA GLU A 580 28.93 -8.49 -18.21
C GLU A 580 29.08 -8.11 -16.73
N SER A 581 29.99 -8.76 -16.00
CA SER A 581 30.30 -8.39 -14.61
C SER A 581 30.75 -6.94 -14.47
N VAL A 582 31.54 -6.42 -15.42
CA VAL A 582 32.00 -5.03 -15.42
C VAL A 582 30.84 -4.08 -15.69
N LEU A 583 29.99 -4.39 -16.68
CA LEU A 583 28.81 -3.59 -17.00
C LEU A 583 27.81 -3.54 -15.83
N LEU A 584 27.58 -4.67 -15.15
CA LEU A 584 26.70 -4.73 -14.00
C LEU A 584 27.30 -4.03 -12.77
N GLN A 585 28.62 -4.09 -12.58
CA GLN A 585 29.30 -3.35 -11.52
C GLN A 585 29.22 -1.84 -11.75
N GLU A 586 29.38 -1.38 -12.99
CA GLU A 586 29.20 0.02 -13.37
C GLU A 586 27.75 0.49 -13.18
N LEU A 587 26.77 -0.34 -13.59
CA LEU A 587 25.36 -0.05 -13.35
C LEU A 587 25.07 0.07 -11.84
N ALA A 588 25.58 -0.86 -11.03
CA ALA A 588 25.38 -0.87 -9.60
C ALA A 588 25.99 0.37 -8.92
N SER A 589 27.18 0.82 -9.35
CA SER A 589 27.83 2.01 -8.81
C SER A 589 27.13 3.32 -9.21
N LYS A 590 26.43 3.32 -10.36
CA LYS A 590 25.65 4.47 -10.87
C LYS A 590 24.15 4.39 -10.57
N ARG A 591 23.68 3.36 -9.84
CA ARG A 591 22.25 3.06 -9.70
C ARG A 591 21.45 4.23 -9.13
N ASP A 592 21.93 4.89 -8.10
CA ASP A 592 21.25 6.05 -7.49
C ASP A 592 21.19 7.25 -8.45
N ALA A 593 22.26 7.50 -9.21
CA ALA A 593 22.29 8.55 -10.23
C ALA A 593 21.31 8.26 -11.38
N LEU A 594 21.24 7.01 -11.83
CA LEU A 594 20.28 6.55 -12.83
C LEU A 594 18.85 6.67 -12.32
N MET A 595 18.56 6.22 -11.10
CA MET A 595 17.23 6.36 -10.49
C MET A 595 16.85 7.82 -10.26
N THR A 596 17.82 8.71 -10.05
CA THR A 596 17.62 10.16 -10.00
C THR A 596 17.18 10.72 -11.36
N GLU A 597 17.83 10.32 -12.45
CA GLU A 597 17.39 10.67 -13.82
C GLU A 597 15.98 10.14 -14.11
N VAL A 598 15.73 8.86 -13.78
CA VAL A 598 14.41 8.22 -13.95
C VAL A 598 13.32 9.01 -13.25
N ALA A 599 13.52 9.37 -11.97
CA ALA A 599 12.52 10.12 -11.23
C ALA A 599 12.31 11.55 -11.77
N GLY A 600 13.39 12.21 -12.22
CA GLY A 600 13.30 13.50 -12.90
C GLY A 600 12.48 13.41 -14.20
N ARG A 601 12.68 12.36 -14.99
CA ARG A 601 11.91 12.12 -16.21
C ARG A 601 10.46 11.72 -15.92
N VAL A 602 10.20 10.91 -14.89
CA VAL A 602 8.83 10.64 -14.40
C VAL A 602 8.12 11.93 -14.02
N GLN A 603 8.80 12.85 -13.31
CA GLN A 603 8.23 14.17 -12.99
C GLN A 603 7.90 14.97 -14.26
N GLN A 604 8.78 14.97 -15.27
CA GLN A 604 8.50 15.64 -16.55
C GLN A 604 7.27 15.03 -17.24
N ILE A 605 7.14 13.71 -17.25
CA ILE A 605 5.97 13.03 -17.80
C ILE A 605 4.70 13.42 -17.04
N VAL A 606 4.75 13.49 -15.70
CA VAL A 606 3.61 13.98 -14.89
C VAL A 606 3.20 15.40 -15.31
N ARG A 607 4.16 16.29 -15.61
CA ARG A 607 3.88 17.64 -16.14
C ARG A 607 3.25 17.58 -17.54
N SER A 608 3.78 16.75 -18.44
CA SER A 608 3.24 16.59 -19.79
C SER A 608 1.79 16.10 -19.76
N LEU A 609 1.49 15.10 -18.93
CA LEU A 609 0.13 14.58 -18.74
C LEU A 609 -0.81 15.61 -18.12
N ASP A 610 -0.31 16.49 -17.24
CA ASP A 610 -1.09 17.61 -16.69
C ASP A 610 -1.43 18.64 -17.77
N GLN A 611 -0.42 19.06 -18.55
CA GLN A 611 -0.56 20.05 -19.62
C GLN A 611 -1.49 19.56 -20.74
N LYS A 612 -1.46 18.26 -21.05
CA LYS A 612 -2.27 17.64 -22.10
C LYS A 612 -3.50 16.91 -21.55
N ARG A 613 -3.93 17.26 -20.33
CA ARG A 613 -5.10 16.65 -19.71
C ARG A 613 -6.35 16.94 -20.53
N GLY A 614 -7.07 15.88 -20.89
CA GLY A 614 -8.32 15.98 -21.66
C GLY A 614 -8.13 16.12 -23.18
N VAL A 615 -6.90 16.26 -23.68
CA VAL A 615 -6.64 16.26 -25.12
C VAL A 615 -6.92 14.86 -25.70
N PRO A 616 -7.71 14.75 -26.78
CA PRO A 616 -7.90 13.48 -27.48
C PRO A 616 -6.72 13.22 -28.43
N TYR A 617 -6.12 12.04 -28.31
CA TYR A 617 -5.11 11.53 -29.26
C TYR A 617 -5.69 10.30 -29.97
N PRO A 618 -6.48 10.48 -31.04
CA PRO A 618 -6.95 9.35 -31.84
C PRO A 618 -5.75 8.67 -32.49
N THR A 619 -5.74 7.34 -32.50
CA THR A 619 -4.63 6.56 -33.05
C THR A 619 -5.14 5.25 -33.63
N ALA A 620 -4.52 4.83 -34.73
CA ALA A 620 -4.72 3.50 -35.30
C ALA A 620 -3.83 2.44 -34.64
N PHE A 621 -2.87 2.85 -33.80
CA PHE A 621 -1.98 1.94 -33.10
C PHE A 621 -2.77 1.05 -32.14
N ARG A 622 -2.61 -0.27 -32.26
CA ARG A 622 -3.44 -1.26 -31.56
C ARG A 622 -3.44 -1.06 -30.04
N MET A 623 -2.28 -0.74 -29.48
CA MET A 623 -2.12 -0.41 -28.06
C MET A 623 -2.41 1.07 -27.83
N ALA A 624 -3.70 1.44 -27.93
CA ALA A 624 -4.13 2.84 -27.92
C ALA A 624 -3.71 3.61 -26.66
N ASP A 625 -3.72 2.97 -25.48
CA ASP A 625 -3.28 3.61 -24.23
C ASP A 625 -1.77 3.92 -24.25
N PHE A 626 -0.96 3.02 -24.82
CA PHE A 626 0.48 3.24 -25.04
C PHE A 626 0.73 4.38 -26.01
N ALA A 627 0.07 4.37 -27.17
CA ALA A 627 0.18 5.43 -28.15
C ALA A 627 -0.30 6.78 -27.59
N ARG A 628 -1.43 6.83 -26.89
CA ARG A 628 -1.93 8.05 -26.25
C ARG A 628 -0.93 8.60 -25.22
N PHE A 629 -0.31 7.74 -24.42
CA PHE A 629 0.71 8.14 -23.46
C PHE A 629 1.94 8.72 -24.17
N ALA A 630 2.44 8.05 -25.21
CA ALA A 630 3.56 8.51 -26.03
C ALA A 630 3.27 9.88 -26.68
N LEU A 631 2.10 10.01 -27.31
CA LEU A 631 1.67 11.22 -28.02
C LEU A 631 1.44 12.40 -27.07
N ALA A 632 0.90 12.17 -25.87
CA ALA A 632 0.73 13.23 -24.87
C ALA A 632 2.08 13.77 -24.37
N ILE A 633 3.07 12.90 -24.16
CA ILE A 633 4.44 13.29 -23.81
C ILE A 633 5.06 14.08 -24.98
N ALA A 634 4.97 13.54 -26.19
CA ALA A 634 5.55 14.14 -27.39
C ALA A 634 4.94 15.52 -27.71
N ASP A 635 3.63 15.68 -27.57
CA ASP A 635 2.93 16.95 -27.80
C ASP A 635 3.34 18.02 -26.79
N ALA A 636 3.53 17.66 -25.51
CA ALA A 636 4.07 18.60 -24.52
C ALA A 636 5.52 19.01 -24.83
N GLU A 637 6.27 18.15 -25.53
CA GLU A 637 7.66 18.36 -25.92
C GLU A 637 7.84 18.95 -27.32
N GLY A 638 6.76 19.17 -28.07
CA GLY A 638 6.83 19.68 -29.45
C GLY A 638 7.30 18.65 -30.49
N ARG A 639 7.23 17.35 -30.19
CA ARG A 639 7.65 16.23 -31.06
C ARG A 639 6.49 15.36 -31.55
N LEU A 640 5.27 15.89 -31.58
CA LEU A 640 4.07 15.10 -31.89
C LEU A 640 4.17 14.33 -33.23
N GLY A 641 4.48 15.03 -34.33
CA GLY A 641 4.55 14.41 -35.66
C GLY A 641 5.68 13.38 -35.82
N GLU A 642 6.79 13.54 -35.09
CA GLU A 642 7.88 12.57 -35.03
C GLU A 642 7.39 11.24 -34.44
N VAL A 643 6.74 11.31 -33.27
CA VAL A 643 6.24 10.12 -32.55
C VAL A 643 5.05 9.48 -33.25
N GLU A 644 4.19 10.25 -33.94
CA GLU A 644 3.16 9.69 -34.83
C GLU A 644 3.79 8.83 -35.94
N GLY A 645 4.85 9.33 -36.58
CA GLY A 645 5.60 8.57 -37.58
C GLY A 645 6.26 7.32 -36.99
N THR A 646 6.82 7.41 -35.79
CA THR A 646 7.40 6.26 -35.07
C THR A 646 6.35 5.16 -34.84
N LEU A 647 5.15 5.51 -34.38
CA LEU A 647 4.07 4.54 -34.13
C LEU A 647 3.54 3.90 -35.43
N GLN A 648 3.48 4.65 -36.53
CA GLN A 648 3.13 4.12 -37.85
C GLN A 648 4.16 3.08 -38.32
N ARG A 649 5.46 3.40 -38.25
CA ARG A 649 6.53 2.47 -38.61
C ARG A 649 6.56 1.25 -37.68
N ALA A 650 6.25 1.42 -36.39
CA ALA A 650 6.13 0.31 -35.46
C ALA A 650 4.98 -0.65 -35.84
N THR A 651 3.86 -0.12 -36.33
CA THR A 651 2.73 -0.94 -36.82
C THR A 651 3.16 -1.79 -38.02
N GLN A 652 3.88 -1.18 -38.97
CA GLN A 652 4.40 -1.89 -40.14
C GLN A 652 5.40 -2.97 -39.75
N GLU A 653 6.25 -2.72 -38.75
CA GLU A 653 7.20 -3.69 -38.22
C GLU A 653 6.49 -4.87 -37.51
N GLN A 654 5.43 -4.61 -36.75
CA GLN A 654 4.58 -5.64 -36.14
C GLN A 654 3.94 -6.54 -37.20
N LEU A 655 3.44 -5.94 -38.29
CA LEU A 655 2.88 -6.69 -39.40
C LEU A 655 3.94 -7.54 -40.10
N ALA A 656 5.11 -6.97 -40.38
CA ALA A 656 6.23 -7.68 -40.99
C ALA A 656 6.66 -8.88 -40.14
N PHE A 657 6.61 -8.74 -38.81
CA PHE A 657 6.91 -9.82 -37.87
C PHE A 657 5.85 -10.91 -37.84
N ALA A 658 4.56 -10.55 -37.82
CA ALA A 658 3.44 -11.50 -37.83
C ALA A 658 3.44 -12.37 -39.10
N THR A 659 3.93 -11.81 -40.19
CA THR A 659 3.96 -12.43 -41.52
C THR A 659 5.29 -13.12 -41.85
N GLN A 660 6.29 -12.95 -40.99
CA GLN A 660 7.60 -13.53 -41.20
C GLN A 660 7.50 -15.06 -41.19
N ASP A 661 8.04 -15.68 -42.24
CA ASP A 661 8.00 -17.12 -42.50
C ASP A 661 6.59 -17.67 -42.81
N ASP A 662 5.64 -16.83 -43.24
CA ASP A 662 4.37 -17.30 -43.82
C ASP A 662 4.58 -17.77 -45.28
N PRO A 663 4.50 -19.08 -45.55
CA PRO A 663 4.79 -19.61 -46.87
C PRO A 663 3.75 -19.19 -47.92
N VAL A 664 2.52 -18.85 -47.53
CA VAL A 664 1.51 -18.36 -48.46
C VAL A 664 1.84 -16.95 -48.92
N LEU A 665 2.27 -16.08 -48.00
CA LEU A 665 2.64 -14.71 -48.33
C LEU A 665 3.90 -14.69 -49.20
N GLU A 666 4.89 -15.55 -48.89
CA GLU A 666 6.05 -15.74 -49.76
C GLU A 666 5.64 -16.22 -51.16
N MET A 667 4.69 -17.15 -51.24
CA MET A 667 4.17 -17.62 -52.53
C MET A 667 3.39 -16.55 -53.29
N ILE A 668 2.63 -15.69 -52.62
CA ILE A 668 1.94 -14.56 -53.23
C ILE A 668 2.96 -13.55 -53.76
N ASP A 669 4.02 -13.26 -53.01
CA ASP A 669 5.10 -12.36 -53.44
C ASP A 669 5.78 -12.90 -54.71
N ARG A 670 6.16 -14.20 -54.70
CA ARG A 670 6.69 -14.89 -55.90
C ARG A 670 5.70 -14.91 -57.06
N TRP A 671 4.42 -15.09 -56.79
CA TRP A 671 3.37 -15.03 -57.81
C TRP A 671 3.26 -13.64 -58.47
N LEU A 672 3.56 -12.58 -57.72
CA LEU A 672 3.58 -11.20 -58.20
C LEU A 672 4.88 -10.80 -58.92
N GLU A 673 5.93 -11.62 -58.88
CA GLU A 673 7.14 -11.40 -59.71
C GLU A 673 6.81 -11.47 -61.21
N SER A 674 5.78 -12.23 -61.59
CA SER A 674 5.27 -12.23 -62.95
C SER A 674 4.47 -10.96 -63.23
N SER A 675 4.94 -10.14 -64.17
CA SER A 675 4.28 -8.87 -64.54
C SER A 675 2.84 -9.03 -65.03
N THR A 676 2.44 -10.23 -65.48
CA THR A 676 1.07 -10.54 -65.90
C THR A 676 0.09 -10.71 -64.74
N ASN A 677 0.59 -10.92 -63.52
CA ASN A 677 -0.22 -11.09 -62.32
C ASN A 677 -0.45 -9.78 -61.56
N LEU A 678 0.36 -8.75 -61.81
CA LEU A 678 0.20 -7.43 -61.22
C LEU A 678 -1.14 -6.81 -61.62
N GLY A 679 -1.99 -6.53 -60.63
CA GLY A 679 -3.32 -5.97 -60.84
C GLY A 679 -4.32 -6.92 -61.53
N ARG A 680 -3.95 -8.18 -61.77
CA ARG A 680 -4.82 -9.21 -62.34
C ARG A 680 -5.89 -9.58 -61.31
N GLN A 681 -7.14 -9.62 -61.76
CA GLN A 681 -8.24 -10.07 -60.92
C GLN A 681 -8.34 -11.59 -61.00
N VAL A 682 -8.20 -12.28 -59.87
CA VAL A 682 -8.26 -13.74 -59.75
C VAL A 682 -9.31 -14.16 -58.73
N THR A 683 -9.99 -15.27 -58.97
CA THR A 683 -10.86 -15.88 -57.95
C THR A 683 -10.03 -16.61 -56.90
N THR A 684 -10.59 -16.80 -55.70
CA THR A 684 -9.94 -17.61 -54.66
C THR A 684 -9.61 -19.04 -55.12
N ALA A 685 -10.42 -19.63 -56.01
CA ALA A 685 -10.16 -20.95 -56.56
C ALA A 685 -9.01 -20.94 -57.59
N GLU A 686 -8.93 -19.92 -58.44
CA GLU A 686 -7.83 -19.74 -59.40
C GLU A 686 -6.52 -19.49 -58.66
N LEU A 687 -6.50 -18.55 -57.71
CA LEU A 687 -5.30 -18.27 -56.92
C LEU A 687 -4.84 -19.51 -56.13
N PHE A 688 -5.77 -20.26 -55.53
CA PHE A 688 -5.45 -21.53 -54.87
C PHE A 688 -4.77 -22.52 -55.82
N ALA A 689 -5.30 -22.68 -57.05
CA ALA A 689 -4.75 -23.62 -58.02
C ALA A 689 -3.37 -23.17 -58.52
N GLU A 690 -3.20 -21.88 -58.80
CA GLU A 690 -1.93 -21.30 -59.28
C GLU A 690 -0.83 -21.37 -58.21
N LEU A 691 -1.17 -21.06 -56.96
CA LEU A 691 -0.25 -21.20 -55.83
C LEU A 691 0.05 -22.68 -55.55
N LEU A 692 -0.95 -23.57 -55.57
CA LEU A 692 -0.71 -25.01 -55.38
C LEU A 692 0.24 -25.57 -56.46
N ASP A 693 0.08 -25.17 -57.71
CA ASP A 693 1.01 -25.54 -58.79
C ASP A 693 2.42 -24.99 -58.54
N MET A 694 2.52 -23.71 -58.15
CA MET A 694 3.79 -23.09 -57.78
C MET A 694 4.49 -23.79 -56.60
N SER A 695 3.74 -24.23 -55.58
CA SER A 695 4.30 -24.96 -54.44
C SER A 695 4.95 -26.26 -54.88
N ARG A 696 4.37 -26.96 -55.86
CA ARG A 696 4.88 -28.24 -56.40
C ARG A 696 6.09 -28.06 -57.30
N ASN A 697 6.16 -26.92 -58.00
CA ASN A 697 7.17 -26.65 -59.03
C ASN A 697 8.34 -25.77 -58.54
N SER A 698 8.28 -25.23 -57.31
CA SER A 698 9.34 -24.40 -56.72
C SER A 698 10.48 -25.23 -56.10
N ARG A 699 11.71 -24.69 -56.15
CA ARG A 699 12.89 -25.23 -55.44
C ARG A 699 13.56 -24.15 -54.58
N PRO A 700 13.66 -24.32 -53.25
CA PRO A 700 13.03 -25.37 -52.45
C PRO A 700 11.49 -25.29 -52.49
N THR A 701 10.83 -26.43 -52.27
CA THR A 701 9.37 -26.55 -52.21
C THR A 701 8.85 -25.71 -51.04
N LEU A 702 7.97 -24.74 -51.31
CA LEU A 702 7.32 -23.97 -50.26
C LEU A 702 6.12 -24.75 -49.70
N PRO A 703 5.97 -24.88 -48.37
CA PRO A 703 4.86 -25.62 -47.77
C PRO A 703 3.52 -24.92 -48.02
N PHE A 704 2.59 -25.58 -48.72
CA PHE A 704 1.26 -25.08 -49.01
C PHE A 704 0.19 -26.09 -48.58
N ASP A 705 -0.09 -26.12 -47.28
CA ASP A 705 -0.83 -27.22 -46.62
C ASP A 705 -2.37 -27.11 -46.70
N PHE A 706 -2.89 -26.33 -47.65
CA PHE A 706 -4.32 -26.16 -47.83
C PHE A 706 -4.93 -27.31 -48.65
N LYS A 707 -5.79 -28.10 -48.00
CA LYS A 707 -6.49 -29.25 -48.65
C LYS A 707 -7.61 -28.84 -49.62
N SER A 708 -8.04 -27.58 -49.62
CA SER A 708 -9.10 -27.09 -50.51
C SER A 708 -9.08 -25.56 -50.66
N ALA A 709 -9.62 -25.07 -51.78
CA ALA A 709 -9.83 -23.64 -52.01
C ALA A 709 -10.71 -22.97 -50.94
N LYS A 710 -11.60 -23.71 -50.26
CA LYS A 710 -12.42 -23.21 -49.15
C LYS A 710 -11.57 -22.92 -47.90
N GLY A 711 -10.65 -23.82 -47.57
CA GLY A 711 -9.70 -23.62 -46.47
C GLY A 711 -8.77 -22.43 -46.75
N PHE A 712 -8.24 -22.35 -47.97
CA PHE A 712 -7.43 -21.23 -48.43
C PHE A 712 -8.20 -19.89 -48.42
N GLY A 713 -9.46 -19.89 -48.85
CA GLY A 713 -10.30 -18.69 -48.78
C GLY A 713 -10.58 -18.22 -47.34
N SER A 714 -10.66 -19.15 -46.38
CA SER A 714 -10.78 -18.79 -44.96
C SER A 714 -9.51 -18.14 -44.43
N TYR A 715 -8.34 -18.62 -44.87
CA TYR A 715 -7.06 -17.98 -44.59
C TYR A 715 -6.96 -16.57 -45.21
N LEU A 716 -7.27 -16.40 -46.50
CA LEU A 716 -7.23 -15.08 -47.16
C LEU A 716 -8.17 -14.08 -46.50
N ALA A 717 -9.35 -14.53 -46.06
CA ALA A 717 -10.29 -13.69 -45.32
C ALA A 717 -9.74 -13.26 -43.96
N GLY A 718 -9.02 -14.15 -43.26
CA GLY A 718 -8.31 -13.85 -42.02
C GLY A 718 -7.15 -12.87 -42.23
N ALA A 719 -6.33 -13.09 -43.26
CA ALA A 719 -5.16 -12.28 -43.60
C ALA A 719 -5.48 -11.03 -44.43
N LYS A 720 -6.74 -10.59 -44.52
CA LYS A 720 -7.16 -9.54 -45.45
C LYS A 720 -6.46 -8.19 -45.20
N GLY A 721 -6.29 -7.81 -43.92
CA GLY A 721 -5.57 -6.60 -43.54
C GLY A 721 -4.10 -6.66 -43.98
N THR A 722 -3.45 -7.77 -43.63
CA THR A 722 -2.09 -8.10 -44.04
C THR A 722 -1.87 -8.05 -45.55
N LEU A 723 -2.75 -8.69 -46.32
CA LEU A 723 -2.66 -8.72 -47.77
C LEU A 723 -2.85 -7.31 -48.37
N ARG A 724 -3.74 -6.50 -47.78
CA ARG A 724 -3.94 -5.11 -48.20
C ARG A 724 -2.68 -4.28 -47.99
N GLU A 725 -2.03 -4.44 -46.84
CA GLU A 725 -0.89 -3.60 -46.47
C GLU A 725 0.40 -4.04 -47.17
N LEU A 726 0.69 -5.35 -47.24
CA LEU A 726 1.88 -5.86 -47.92
C LEU A 726 1.79 -5.83 -49.44
N PHE A 727 0.62 -6.15 -50.01
CA PHE A 727 0.45 -6.39 -51.44
C PHE A 727 -0.64 -5.51 -52.07
N GLY A 728 -1.07 -4.42 -51.43
CA GLY A 728 -2.12 -3.54 -51.96
C GLY A 728 -3.43 -4.30 -52.29
N ALA A 729 -3.69 -5.42 -51.62
CA ALA A 729 -4.77 -6.31 -51.99
C ALA A 729 -6.16 -5.65 -51.87
N THR A 730 -6.98 -5.87 -52.88
CA THR A 730 -8.40 -5.50 -52.92
C THR A 730 -9.23 -6.73 -53.26
N ASP A 731 -10.39 -6.87 -52.64
CA ASP A 731 -11.29 -7.99 -52.85
C ASP A 731 -12.72 -7.52 -53.14
N ARG A 732 -13.47 -8.35 -53.87
CA ARG A 732 -14.89 -8.15 -54.11
C ARG A 732 -15.62 -9.47 -54.31
N THR A 733 -16.91 -9.51 -54.01
CA THR A 733 -17.78 -10.65 -54.30
C THR A 733 -18.65 -10.33 -55.51
N ALA A 734 -18.65 -11.19 -56.53
CA ALA A 734 -19.48 -11.02 -57.73
C ALA A 734 -19.92 -12.37 -58.33
N GLY A 735 -20.95 -12.36 -59.17
CA GLY A 735 -21.33 -13.50 -60.04
C GLY A 735 -21.51 -14.85 -59.31
N GLY A 736 -22.50 -14.95 -58.41
CA GLY A 736 -22.86 -16.23 -57.78
C GLY A 736 -21.95 -16.65 -56.61
N ARG A 737 -21.61 -15.73 -55.70
CA ARG A 737 -20.77 -15.93 -54.50
C ARG A 737 -19.29 -16.24 -54.74
N ARG A 738 -18.74 -15.92 -55.92
CA ARG A 738 -17.28 -16.00 -56.14
C ARG A 738 -16.59 -14.79 -55.50
N HIS A 739 -15.54 -15.05 -54.71
CA HIS A 739 -14.66 -14.04 -54.17
C HIS A 739 -13.48 -13.81 -55.12
N TYR A 740 -13.26 -12.55 -55.47
CA TYR A 740 -12.19 -12.10 -56.32
C TYR A 740 -11.19 -11.29 -55.52
N TRP A 741 -9.93 -11.44 -55.88
CA TRP A 741 -8.78 -10.76 -55.30
C TRP A 741 -7.99 -10.07 -56.42
N LYS A 742 -7.41 -8.93 -56.11
CA LYS A 742 -6.48 -8.19 -56.95
C LYS A 742 -5.35 -7.68 -56.08
N PHE A 743 -4.12 -7.93 -56.49
CA PHE A 743 -2.91 -7.59 -55.74
C PHE A 743 -2.04 -6.62 -56.55
N ALA A 744 -1.27 -5.80 -55.86
CA ALA A 744 -0.23 -4.92 -56.36
C ALA A 744 1.15 -5.42 -55.89
N LYS A 745 2.23 -4.88 -56.48
CA LYS A 745 3.59 -5.25 -56.09
C LYS A 745 3.86 -4.85 -54.64
N ARG A 746 4.67 -5.65 -53.95
CA ARG A 746 5.12 -5.38 -52.58
C ARG A 746 5.64 -3.94 -52.46
N MET A 747 5.11 -3.18 -51.51
CA MET A 747 5.60 -1.83 -51.23
C MET A 747 6.94 -1.94 -50.48
N GLU A 748 8.04 -2.03 -51.22
CA GLU A 748 9.36 -1.73 -50.65
C GLU A 748 9.39 -0.23 -50.35
N GLY A 749 9.77 0.14 -49.12
CA GLY A 749 9.66 1.50 -48.57
C GLY A 749 9.83 2.62 -49.58
N VAL A 750 8.72 3.27 -49.94
CA VAL A 750 8.69 4.40 -50.87
C VAL A 750 8.85 5.69 -50.07
N GLU A 751 9.93 6.43 -50.35
CA GLU A 751 9.96 7.89 -50.17
C GLU A 751 8.68 8.46 -50.80
N GLN A 752 7.80 9.01 -49.97
CA GLN A 752 6.53 9.57 -50.44
C GLN A 752 6.79 10.69 -51.45
N GLU A 753 6.58 10.41 -52.74
CA GLU A 753 6.23 11.45 -53.71
C GLU A 753 4.91 12.08 -53.27
N LYS A 754 4.94 13.40 -53.14
CA LYS A 754 3.81 14.25 -52.78
C LYS A 754 2.68 14.11 -53.81
N GLU A 755 1.56 13.49 -53.43
CA GLU A 755 0.29 13.75 -54.11
C GLU A 755 -0.33 15.03 -53.53
N GLU A 756 -0.52 16.03 -54.40
CA GLU A 756 -1.27 17.25 -54.10
C GLU A 756 -2.75 16.93 -53.76
N PRO A 757 -3.36 17.61 -52.78
CA PRO A 757 -4.74 17.36 -52.42
C PRO A 757 -5.68 17.99 -53.45
N MET A 758 -6.39 17.14 -54.20
CA MET A 758 -7.52 17.57 -55.02
C MET A 758 -8.65 18.11 -54.13
N LEU A 759 -8.84 19.43 -54.13
CA LEU A 759 -9.99 20.09 -53.52
C LEU A 759 -11.30 19.51 -54.10
N ARG A 760 -12.07 18.81 -53.26
CA ARG A 760 -13.50 18.59 -53.51
C ARG A 760 -14.29 19.73 -52.87
N LEU A 761 -14.74 20.65 -53.73
CA LEU A 761 -15.85 21.56 -53.48
C LEU A 761 -17.09 20.75 -53.07
N VAL A 762 -17.51 20.89 -51.81
CA VAL A 762 -18.85 20.51 -51.37
C VAL A 762 -19.74 21.75 -51.51
N LYS A 763 -20.68 21.68 -52.46
CA LYS A 763 -21.92 22.46 -52.42
C LYS A 763 -22.90 21.72 -51.51
N GLY A 764 -23.50 22.44 -50.56
CA GLY A 764 -24.58 21.95 -49.69
C GLY A 764 -24.35 22.36 -48.26
#